data_AF-A0AAN7AQ94-F1
#
_entry.id   AF-A0AAN7AQ94-F1
#
_cell.length_a   1.000
_cell.length_b   1.000
_cell.length_c   1.000
_cell.angle_alpha   90.00
_cell.angle_beta   90.00
_cell.angle_gamma   90.00
#
_symmetry.space_group_name_H-M   'P 1'
#
loop_
_entity.id
_entity.type
_entity.pdbx_description
1 polymer ?
#
loop_
_entity_poly.entity_id
_entity_poly.type
_entity_poly.pdbx_seq_one_letter_code
_entity_poly.pdbx_strand_id
1 'polypeptide(L)'
;MLSRSSRVLKKAIAPAQKQPNYAGRRPVTSRSRRRHFSTTGSLAQRYLTTAVGHKSHHPSSAEAKQKRESDREFLISILESSATKRDAKAYLQTFGSSRTGQAPQKTPAFTTILSGGIPGAKDVPLFVQGPVRVAQQSSDEVPHIAIVKLREPQTWDDSLFDGVAKTLTQLRDLGLRSVIVLECDTARSAVVDWKDVVNKQENRLIQAIGRYGSPGAGLVNTGIWKKKPASVRLSPVNSTDLFVGFANAFTTPLRHGHILVVPPLVVSEESLERTAADANDIISTLTRFFSGLQVDRQSLAQRPNNNQDAPPTKRALVDRVIVIDPYGGIPARDPGDGARVFINLEEQFGRIRGTLNTRAESETSGPIAGISGNPKPTHFENLELVKNTLAVLPPTSSAVITSPVEAANFRLSPSERNAGMNIEPLAGEVKTRRWQNPLIHNLLTDRPIYSASLPIGRIKSSAQGAVMTRSRMPTTTLAKRGLPVTIFPHTRTGAWQAPQPGGPRLRLTDTCIDLPRLVHLINDSFSRELDVEHYLNRIQDSLAGIIIAGEYEGGAILTWERPSGMDEETAYNSGRLVPYLDKFAVLKKSQGAGGVADIVFNAMVRDCFPRGVCWRSRKNNPVNKWYFERSRGVRKLPDSNWAMFWTTPEAAVNEQIMTDYEDVCRNVVPSWADTKAAD
;
A
#
# COMPACT_ATOMS: atom_id res chain seq x y z
N MET A 1 -27.33 -52.25 24.79
CA MET A 1 -28.22 -52.75 25.88
C MET A 1 -28.63 -51.53 26.70
N LEU A 2 -29.92 -51.18 26.83
CA LEU A 2 -30.85 -51.65 27.90
C LEU A 2 -30.23 -51.41 29.30
N SER A 3 -30.87 -50.85 30.34
CA SER A 3 -32.26 -50.42 30.63
C SER A 3 -32.20 -49.51 31.91
N ARG A 4 -33.15 -48.65 32.33
CA ARG A 4 -34.54 -48.32 31.95
C ARG A 4 -34.96 -46.96 32.61
N SER A 5 -36.11 -46.43 32.19
CA SER A 5 -37.04 -45.52 32.90
C SER A 5 -37.36 -45.98 34.36
N SER A 6 -38.03 -45.27 35.29
CA SER A 6 -38.53 -43.90 35.53
C SER A 6 -39.44 -43.99 36.78
N ARG A 7 -39.66 -42.94 37.57
CA ARG A 7 -40.92 -42.84 38.35
C ARG A 7 -41.33 -41.40 38.69
N VAL A 8 -42.64 -41.22 38.72
CA VAL A 8 -43.40 -39.97 38.80
C VAL A 8 -43.90 -39.76 40.24
N LEU A 9 -44.04 -38.52 40.72
CA LEU A 9 -45.28 -38.10 41.38
C LEU A 9 -45.48 -36.58 41.46
N LYS A 10 -46.74 -36.16 41.26
CA LYS A 10 -47.21 -34.77 41.32
C LYS A 10 -47.67 -34.43 42.75
N LYS A 11 -47.58 -33.17 43.16
CA LYS A 11 -48.69 -32.52 43.88
C LYS A 11 -48.67 -31.00 43.69
N ALA A 12 -49.81 -30.45 43.28
CA ALA A 12 -50.09 -29.02 43.30
C ALA A 12 -50.86 -28.66 44.58
N ILE A 13 -50.90 -27.37 44.93
CA ILE A 13 -52.08 -26.60 45.39
C ILE A 13 -51.61 -25.19 45.81
N ALA A 14 -52.28 -24.17 45.27
CA ALA A 14 -52.42 -22.82 45.85
C ALA A 14 -53.94 -22.63 46.09
N PRO A 15 -54.42 -21.66 46.92
CA PRO A 15 -54.48 -20.27 46.44
C PRO A 15 -54.57 -19.12 47.49
N ALA A 16 -54.60 -17.88 46.96
CA ALA A 16 -55.45 -16.73 47.35
C ALA A 16 -55.15 -15.78 48.56
N GLN A 17 -55.03 -14.49 48.18
CA GLN A 17 -55.64 -13.27 48.79
C GLN A 17 -55.18 -12.73 50.18
N LYS A 18 -54.66 -11.49 50.20
CA LYS A 18 -55.44 -10.25 50.50
C LYS A 18 -54.64 -8.95 50.28
N GLN A 19 -55.34 -7.85 49.98
CA GLN A 19 -54.82 -6.46 49.98
C GLN A 19 -54.91 -5.83 51.39
N PRO A 20 -54.43 -4.59 51.59
CA PRO A 20 -55.41 -3.49 51.53
C PRO A 20 -54.98 -2.25 50.72
N ASN A 21 -55.98 -1.42 50.39
CA ASN A 21 -55.86 -0.15 49.67
C ASN A 21 -55.48 1.02 50.59
N TYR A 22 -54.95 2.11 50.01
CA TYR A 22 -55.48 3.46 50.28
C TYR A 22 -55.38 4.34 49.02
N ALA A 23 -56.31 5.28 48.87
CA ALA A 23 -56.56 6.02 47.62
C ALA A 23 -56.26 7.53 47.73
N GLY A 24 -55.89 8.15 46.60
CA GLY A 24 -55.75 9.60 46.42
C GLY A 24 -56.13 10.01 44.99
N ARG A 25 -56.90 11.09 44.82
CA ARG A 25 -57.63 11.38 43.57
C ARG A 25 -56.88 12.31 42.58
N ARG A 26 -56.92 11.91 41.30
CA ARG A 26 -57.29 12.67 40.07
C ARG A 26 -57.61 14.18 40.20
N PRO A 27 -57.35 15.03 39.16
CA PRO A 27 -57.93 14.78 37.83
C PRO A 27 -57.12 15.11 36.56
N VAL A 28 -57.72 14.68 35.45
CA VAL A 28 -57.30 14.83 34.05
C VAL A 28 -57.93 16.09 33.45
N THR A 29 -57.22 16.77 32.53
CA THR A 29 -57.86 17.66 31.54
C THR A 29 -57.48 17.23 30.12
N SER A 30 -58.49 16.85 29.34
CA SER A 30 -58.37 16.54 27.92
C SER A 30 -58.54 17.79 27.06
N ARG A 31 -57.90 17.81 25.87
CA ARG A 31 -58.41 18.57 24.72
C ARG A 31 -58.08 17.83 23.43
N SER A 32 -58.98 17.93 22.45
CA SER A 32 -59.01 17.11 21.24
C SER A 32 -59.47 17.95 20.05
N ARG A 33 -59.18 17.45 18.83
CA ARG A 33 -59.53 18.02 17.50
C ARG A 33 -58.70 19.26 17.12
N ARG A 34 -58.41 19.53 15.85
CA ARG A 34 -59.04 19.05 14.60
C ARG A 34 -58.03 18.52 13.56
N ARG A 35 -58.51 17.63 12.68
CA ARG A 35 -57.92 17.39 11.35
C ARG A 35 -58.50 18.43 10.38
N HIS A 36 -57.70 18.89 9.43
CA HIS A 36 -58.20 19.41 8.15
C HIS A 36 -57.42 18.72 7.02
N PHE A 37 -58.15 18.20 6.05
CA PHE A 37 -57.61 17.70 4.78
C PHE A 37 -57.78 18.79 3.72
N SER A 38 -56.76 19.01 2.92
CA SER A 38 -56.88 19.69 1.62
C SER A 38 -55.85 19.10 0.66
N THR A 39 -56.35 18.38 -0.34
CA THR A 39 -55.60 17.72 -1.40
C THR A 39 -55.29 18.69 -2.55
N THR A 40 -54.06 18.69 -3.07
CA THR A 40 -53.74 18.61 -4.52
C THR A 40 -52.21 18.66 -4.75
N GLY A 41 -51.73 17.99 -5.80
CA GLY A 41 -50.55 18.44 -6.57
C GLY A 41 -49.15 17.86 -6.24
N SER A 42 -48.62 17.12 -7.22
CA SER A 42 -47.18 16.83 -7.45
C SER A 42 -46.46 15.75 -6.61
N LEU A 43 -46.31 14.56 -7.23
CA LEU A 43 -45.45 13.45 -6.80
C LEU A 43 -44.15 13.42 -7.62
N ALA A 44 -43.18 14.29 -7.29
CA ALA A 44 -41.90 14.33 -8.03
C ALA A 44 -40.64 14.75 -7.21
N GLN A 45 -40.69 14.79 -5.87
CA GLN A 45 -39.51 15.22 -5.09
C GLN A 45 -39.52 14.76 -3.62
N ARG A 46 -39.14 13.49 -3.35
CA ARG A 46 -39.06 12.99 -1.96
C ARG A 46 -38.14 11.79 -1.67
N TYR A 47 -36.90 11.79 -2.18
CA TYR A 47 -35.84 10.87 -1.70
C TYR A 47 -34.44 11.48 -1.54
N LEU A 48 -34.31 12.81 -1.58
CA LEU A 48 -33.08 13.53 -1.24
C LEU A 48 -33.40 14.76 -0.39
N THR A 49 -33.63 14.54 0.92
CA THR A 49 -33.48 15.50 2.04
C THR A 49 -34.05 14.89 3.33
N THR A 50 -33.38 13.88 3.90
CA THR A 50 -33.42 13.70 5.35
C THR A 50 -32.54 14.77 5.98
N ALA A 51 -33.11 15.97 6.13
CA ALA A 51 -32.48 17.05 6.87
C ALA A 51 -32.39 16.64 8.35
N VAL A 52 -31.28 16.01 8.74
CA VAL A 52 -30.89 15.88 10.13
C VAL A 52 -30.68 17.31 10.63
N GLY A 53 -31.64 17.81 11.40
CA GLY A 53 -31.57 19.16 11.94
C GLY A 53 -30.30 19.32 12.76
N HIS A 54 -29.39 20.18 12.32
CA HIS A 54 -28.21 20.58 13.08
C HIS A 54 -28.65 21.32 14.34
N LYS A 55 -28.95 20.58 15.41
CA LYS A 55 -28.78 21.09 16.76
C LYS A 55 -27.28 21.28 16.94
N SER A 56 -26.86 22.51 17.18
CA SER A 56 -25.50 22.86 17.58
C SER A 56 -25.22 22.34 18.99
N HIS A 57 -25.05 21.03 19.11
CA HIS A 57 -24.47 20.43 20.31
C HIS A 57 -23.03 20.92 20.42
N HIS A 58 -22.80 21.83 21.37
CA HIS A 58 -21.45 22.02 21.90
C HIS A 58 -20.97 20.66 22.39
N PRO A 59 -19.80 20.16 21.94
CA PRO A 59 -19.31 18.85 22.35
C PRO A 59 -19.15 18.85 23.87
N SER A 60 -19.67 17.81 24.51
CA SER A 60 -19.53 17.63 25.95
C SER A 60 -18.05 17.58 26.34
N SER A 61 -17.74 17.90 27.60
CA SER A 61 -16.37 17.81 28.09
C SER A 61 -15.77 16.40 27.94
N ALA A 62 -16.63 15.36 27.93
CA ALA A 62 -16.22 13.97 27.69
C ALA A 62 -15.84 13.74 26.21
N GLU A 63 -16.70 14.15 25.26
CA GLU A 63 -16.40 14.04 23.82
C GLU A 63 -15.18 14.86 23.42
N ALA A 64 -15.02 16.07 23.98
CA ALA A 64 -13.85 16.91 23.76
C ALA A 64 -12.56 16.28 24.32
N LYS A 65 -12.64 15.58 25.46
CA LYS A 65 -11.51 14.83 26.03
C LYS A 65 -11.17 13.59 25.17
N GLN A 66 -12.18 12.79 24.82
CA GLN A 66 -12.02 11.60 23.97
C GLN A 66 -11.43 11.97 22.60
N LYS A 67 -11.87 13.08 22.01
CA LYS A 67 -11.30 13.60 20.76
C LYS A 67 -9.82 13.97 20.92
N ARG A 68 -9.44 14.71 21.98
CA ARG A 68 -8.03 15.04 22.27
C ARG A 68 -7.17 13.80 22.50
N GLU A 69 -7.72 12.77 23.13
CA GLU A 69 -7.03 11.48 23.34
C GLU A 69 -6.85 10.74 22.01
N SER A 70 -7.87 10.70 21.15
CA SER A 70 -7.78 10.16 19.78
C SER A 70 -6.79 10.94 18.89
N ASP A 71 -6.81 12.27 18.95
CA ASP A 71 -5.86 13.14 18.22
C ASP A 71 -4.42 12.89 18.70
N ARG A 72 -4.22 12.69 20.01
CA ARG A 72 -2.92 12.33 20.59
C ARG A 72 -2.46 10.93 20.19
N GLU A 73 -3.34 9.92 20.21
CA GLU A 73 -3.04 8.57 19.71
C GLU A 73 -2.67 8.60 18.22
N PHE A 74 -3.39 9.38 17.42
CA PHE A 74 -3.14 9.56 15.99
C PHE A 74 -1.75 10.19 15.76
N LEU A 75 -1.42 11.30 16.43
CA LEU A 75 -0.09 11.91 16.35
C LEU A 75 1.03 10.96 16.80
N ILE A 76 0.82 10.19 17.87
CA ILE A 76 1.77 9.14 18.29
C ILE A 76 1.91 8.09 17.18
N SER A 77 0.81 7.62 16.59
CA SER A 77 0.85 6.61 15.54
C SER A 77 1.59 7.10 14.28
N ILE A 78 1.46 8.38 13.92
CA ILE A 78 2.23 9.01 12.82
C ILE A 78 3.71 9.07 13.17
N LEU A 79 4.06 9.53 14.37
CA LEU A 79 5.46 9.62 14.79
C LEU A 79 6.12 8.24 14.88
N GLU A 80 5.42 7.23 15.41
CA GLU A 80 5.89 5.84 15.46
C GLU A 80 6.06 5.24 14.06
N SER A 81 5.15 5.51 13.11
CA SER A 81 5.20 4.97 11.75
C SER A 81 6.05 5.77 10.75
N SER A 82 6.39 7.03 11.05
CA SER A 82 7.33 7.82 10.26
C SER A 82 8.76 7.29 10.41
N ALA A 83 9.21 6.48 9.45
CA ALA A 83 10.51 5.82 9.55
C ALA A 83 11.71 6.79 9.58
N THR A 84 11.59 7.97 8.96
CA THR A 84 12.60 9.04 9.01
C THR A 84 11.97 10.44 8.89
N LYS A 85 12.71 11.49 9.30
CA LYS A 85 12.35 12.90 9.03
C LYS A 85 12.16 13.19 7.53
N ARG A 86 12.87 12.47 6.64
CA ARG A 86 12.76 12.60 5.18
C ARG A 86 11.42 12.07 4.69
N ASP A 87 10.99 10.91 5.19
CA ASP A 87 9.72 10.28 4.83
C ASP A 87 8.54 11.17 5.25
N ALA A 88 8.56 11.69 6.49
CA ALA A 88 7.55 12.64 6.98
C ALA A 88 7.51 13.95 6.15
N LYS A 89 8.66 14.50 5.74
CA LYS A 89 8.71 15.68 4.88
C LYS A 89 8.13 15.40 3.49
N ALA A 90 8.49 14.27 2.87
CA ALA A 90 7.98 13.88 1.56
C ALA A 90 6.46 13.67 1.61
N TYR A 91 5.95 12.96 2.61
CA TYR A 91 4.51 12.80 2.83
C TYR A 91 3.79 14.15 3.00
N LEU A 92 4.32 15.09 3.79
CA LEU A 92 3.74 16.43 3.94
C LEU A 92 3.80 17.26 2.65
N GLN A 93 4.73 16.98 1.74
CA GLN A 93 4.77 17.63 0.43
C GLN A 93 3.73 17.07 -0.56
N THR A 94 3.31 15.81 -0.39
CA THR A 94 2.33 15.15 -1.28
C THR A 94 0.90 15.20 -0.76
N PHE A 95 0.69 15.09 0.56
CA PHE A 95 -0.63 14.98 1.19
C PHE A 95 -0.91 16.08 2.22
N GLY A 96 0.05 16.98 2.45
CA GLY A 96 -0.08 18.07 3.42
C GLY A 96 -1.10 19.12 2.99
N SER A 97 -2.36 18.90 3.36
CA SER A 97 -3.43 19.86 3.13
C SER A 97 -3.11 21.21 3.78
N SER A 98 -3.40 22.31 3.07
CA SER A 98 -3.27 23.70 3.51
C SER A 98 -4.31 24.10 4.58
N ARG A 99 -4.43 23.31 5.65
CA ARG A 99 -5.35 23.54 6.77
C ARG A 99 -4.88 24.70 7.66
N THR A 100 -5.18 25.92 7.20
CA THR A 100 -5.73 27.02 8.00
C THR A 100 -5.24 27.16 9.45
N GLY A 101 -3.92 27.24 9.62
CA GLY A 101 -3.29 27.86 10.78
C GLY A 101 -2.59 29.14 10.34
N GLN A 102 -3.20 30.31 10.59
CA GLN A 102 -2.53 31.60 10.35
C GLN A 102 -1.39 31.78 11.37
N ALA A 103 -0.18 31.32 11.01
CA ALA A 103 1.02 31.96 11.50
C ALA A 103 1.16 33.31 10.78
N PRO A 104 1.23 34.46 11.50
CA PRO A 104 1.33 35.76 10.85
C PRO A 104 2.72 35.93 10.22
N GLN A 105 2.83 35.62 8.92
CA GLN A 105 3.98 36.05 8.14
C GLN A 105 3.94 37.57 7.99
N LYS A 106 5.00 38.23 8.46
CA LYS A 106 5.25 39.64 8.18
C LYS A 106 5.73 39.76 6.73
N THR A 107 4.86 40.13 5.81
CA THR A 107 5.26 40.57 4.46
C THR A 107 5.39 42.11 4.44
N PRO A 108 6.38 42.66 3.71
CA PRO A 108 6.47 44.10 3.51
C PRO A 108 5.34 44.59 2.60
N ALA A 109 4.91 45.84 2.78
CA ALA A 109 3.85 46.44 1.98
C ALA A 109 4.31 46.64 0.51
N PHE A 110 3.47 46.24 -0.44
CA PHE A 110 3.60 46.62 -1.84
C PHE A 110 2.21 46.91 -2.42
N THR A 111 2.12 47.93 -3.27
CA THR A 111 0.87 48.41 -3.86
C THR A 111 0.49 47.55 -5.07
N THR A 112 -0.74 47.06 -5.15
CA THR A 112 -1.26 46.32 -6.31
C THR A 112 -2.51 47.00 -6.87
N ILE A 113 -2.56 47.17 -8.19
CA ILE A 113 -3.71 47.76 -8.90
C ILE A 113 -4.73 46.65 -9.17
N LEU A 114 -5.99 46.87 -8.78
CA LEU A 114 -7.10 45.94 -9.04
C LEU A 114 -7.99 46.48 -10.15
N SER A 115 -7.95 45.85 -11.33
CA SER A 115 -8.87 46.14 -12.44
C SER A 115 -10.21 45.43 -12.25
N GLY A 116 -11.07 45.99 -11.39
CA GLY A 116 -12.43 45.51 -11.16
C GLY A 116 -13.46 46.27 -12.00
N GLY A 117 -13.97 45.66 -13.08
CA GLY A 117 -14.99 46.28 -13.94
C GLY A 117 -16.41 46.15 -13.39
N ILE A 118 -17.13 47.27 -13.32
CA ILE A 118 -18.60 47.31 -13.27
C ILE A 118 -19.08 47.67 -14.70
N PRO A 119 -20.19 47.08 -15.22
CA PRO A 119 -20.65 47.40 -16.57
C PRO A 119 -21.18 48.84 -16.62
N GLY A 120 -20.44 49.75 -17.27
CA GLY A 120 -20.93 51.11 -17.58
C GLY A 120 -19.92 52.25 -17.49
N ALA A 121 -18.79 52.10 -16.78
CA ALA A 121 -17.77 53.14 -16.67
C ALA A 121 -16.37 52.57 -16.82
N LYS A 122 -15.55 53.16 -17.71
CA LYS A 122 -14.15 52.81 -17.89
C LYS A 122 -13.23 53.77 -17.13
N ASP A 123 -12.19 53.20 -16.55
CA ASP A 123 -10.92 53.83 -16.18
C ASP A 123 -10.94 55.01 -15.19
N VAL A 124 -11.20 54.71 -13.92
CA VAL A 124 -10.64 55.49 -12.78
C VAL A 124 -9.96 54.52 -11.80
N PRO A 125 -8.64 54.59 -11.57
CA PRO A 125 -7.94 53.69 -10.64
C PRO A 125 -8.19 54.10 -9.18
N LEU A 126 -8.81 53.21 -8.41
CA LEU A 126 -9.06 53.38 -6.97
C LEU A 126 -7.83 52.90 -6.16
N PHE A 127 -7.10 53.85 -5.57
CA PHE A 127 -6.01 53.55 -4.65
C PHE A 127 -6.56 53.14 -3.28
N VAL A 128 -6.31 51.89 -2.87
CA VAL A 128 -6.61 51.40 -1.51
C VAL A 128 -5.30 51.06 -0.80
N GLN A 129 -4.92 51.87 0.19
CA GLN A 129 -3.82 51.55 1.09
C GLN A 129 -4.35 50.77 2.30
N GLY A 130 -3.97 49.50 2.40
CA GLY A 130 -4.30 48.60 3.51
C GLY A 130 -3.91 47.16 3.18
N PRO A 131 -3.91 46.25 4.17
CA PRO A 131 -3.63 44.84 3.94
C PRO A 131 -4.77 44.17 3.17
N VAL A 132 -4.73 44.25 1.84
CA VAL A 132 -5.65 43.54 0.96
C VAL A 132 -5.44 42.04 1.18
N ARG A 133 -6.44 41.37 1.76
CA ARG A 133 -6.53 39.91 1.69
C ARG A 133 -6.79 39.52 0.25
N VAL A 134 -5.73 39.35 -0.53
CA VAL A 134 -5.80 38.58 -1.78
C VAL A 134 -6.31 37.20 -1.37
N ALA A 135 -7.55 36.89 -1.74
CA ALA A 135 -8.04 35.53 -1.60
C ALA A 135 -7.14 34.66 -2.48
N GLN A 136 -6.28 33.85 -1.85
CA GLN A 136 -5.59 32.80 -2.58
C GLN A 136 -6.68 31.99 -3.27
N GLN A 137 -6.67 32.03 -4.61
CA GLN A 137 -7.51 31.15 -5.40
C GLN A 137 -7.15 29.74 -4.93
N SER A 138 -8.13 29.06 -4.35
CA SER A 138 -7.99 27.64 -4.05
C SER A 138 -7.73 26.95 -5.38
N SER A 139 -6.50 26.51 -5.60
CA SER A 139 -6.22 25.52 -6.63
C SER A 139 -7.21 24.38 -6.43
N ASP A 140 -8.00 24.06 -7.45
CA ASP A 140 -9.00 22.99 -7.41
C ASP A 140 -8.26 21.64 -7.44
N GLU A 141 -7.55 21.37 -6.35
CA GLU A 141 -6.60 20.28 -6.21
C GLU A 141 -7.37 18.97 -6.22
N VAL A 142 -7.09 18.18 -7.25
CA VAL A 142 -7.78 16.92 -7.53
C VAL A 142 -7.61 15.99 -6.33
N PRO A 143 -8.69 15.45 -5.74
CA PRO A 143 -8.60 14.75 -4.47
C PRO A 143 -7.76 13.48 -4.57
N HIS A 144 -6.80 13.34 -3.65
CA HIS A 144 -6.09 12.10 -3.36
C HIS A 144 -7.03 11.07 -2.73
N ILE A 145 -7.10 9.86 -3.32
CA ILE A 145 -8.01 8.81 -2.90
C ILE A 145 -7.38 7.42 -2.85
N ALA A 146 -7.97 6.57 -2.00
CA ALA A 146 -7.76 5.13 -1.98
C ALA A 146 -9.03 4.41 -2.43
N ILE A 147 -8.92 3.44 -3.34
CA ILE A 147 -10.02 2.49 -3.60
C ILE A 147 -9.83 1.30 -2.68
N VAL A 148 -10.84 0.97 -1.88
CA VAL A 148 -10.76 -0.02 -0.80
C VAL A 148 -11.75 -1.15 -1.06
N LYS A 149 -11.30 -2.39 -1.19
CA LYS A 149 -12.15 -3.60 -1.26
C LYS A 149 -12.27 -4.19 0.14
N LEU A 150 -13.50 -4.41 0.63
CA LEU A 150 -13.75 -5.19 1.85
C LEU A 150 -14.38 -6.54 1.45
N ARG A 151 -13.64 -7.65 1.60
CA ARG A 151 -14.15 -9.01 1.35
C ARG A 151 -14.86 -9.57 2.58
N GLU A 152 -16.04 -10.14 2.34
CA GLU A 152 -16.89 -10.79 3.33
C GLU A 152 -17.11 -9.99 4.64
N PRO A 153 -17.48 -8.70 4.58
CA PRO A 153 -17.66 -7.87 5.77
C PRO A 153 -18.72 -8.45 6.72
N GLN A 154 -19.69 -9.24 6.23
CA GLN A 154 -20.65 -9.96 7.06
C GLN A 154 -20.03 -10.97 8.04
N THR A 155 -18.77 -11.39 7.85
CA THR A 155 -18.06 -12.31 8.75
C THR A 155 -17.33 -11.62 9.90
N TRP A 156 -17.22 -10.28 9.88
CA TRP A 156 -16.46 -9.52 10.86
C TRP A 156 -17.31 -9.13 12.07
N ASP A 157 -16.74 -9.26 13.27
CA ASP A 157 -17.35 -8.77 14.51
C ASP A 157 -17.38 -7.23 14.58
N ASP A 158 -18.22 -6.67 15.45
CA ASP A 158 -18.39 -5.21 15.54
C ASP A 158 -17.11 -4.49 16.00
N SER A 159 -16.25 -5.13 16.81
CA SER A 159 -14.95 -4.60 17.19
C SER A 159 -14.01 -4.46 15.98
N LEU A 160 -13.95 -5.47 15.13
CA LEU A 160 -13.14 -5.51 13.91
C LEU A 160 -13.57 -4.43 12.92
N PHE A 161 -14.88 -4.26 12.72
CA PHE A 161 -15.44 -3.14 11.96
C PHE A 161 -15.04 -1.78 12.53
N ASP A 162 -15.21 -1.59 13.83
CA ASP A 162 -14.95 -0.31 14.50
C ASP A 162 -13.46 0.06 14.43
N GLY A 163 -12.56 -0.92 14.56
CA GLY A 163 -11.12 -0.76 14.35
C GLY A 163 -10.74 -0.46 12.90
N VAL A 164 -11.30 -1.16 11.90
CA VAL A 164 -11.08 -0.82 10.47
C VAL A 164 -11.60 0.57 10.17
N ALA A 165 -12.78 0.94 10.69
CA ALA A 165 -13.37 2.27 10.53
C ALA A 165 -12.48 3.36 11.15
N LYS A 166 -11.89 3.13 12.34
CA LYS A 166 -10.90 4.03 12.95
C LYS A 166 -9.72 4.25 12.00
N THR A 167 -9.13 3.19 11.45
CA THR A 167 -8.00 3.31 10.51
C THR A 167 -8.35 4.04 9.23
N LEU A 168 -9.49 3.73 8.59
CA LEU A 168 -9.92 4.41 7.36
C LEU A 168 -10.19 5.91 7.62
N THR A 169 -10.71 6.24 8.79
CA THR A 169 -10.88 7.62 9.25
C THR A 169 -9.54 8.32 9.45
N GLN A 170 -8.54 7.64 10.03
CA GLN A 170 -7.18 8.15 10.16
C GLN A 170 -6.51 8.36 8.78
N LEU A 171 -6.75 7.51 7.78
CA LEU A 171 -6.26 7.73 6.41
C LEU A 171 -6.90 8.98 5.77
N ARG A 172 -8.20 9.22 5.97
CA ARG A 172 -8.89 10.46 5.55
C ARG A 172 -8.28 11.69 6.21
N ASP A 173 -7.96 11.61 7.50
CA ASP A 173 -7.35 12.71 8.25
C ASP A 173 -5.87 12.95 7.85
N LEU A 174 -5.22 11.92 7.28
CA LEU A 174 -3.98 11.96 6.51
C LEU A 174 -4.18 12.35 5.02
N GLY A 175 -5.31 12.98 4.67
CA GLY A 175 -5.57 13.52 3.33
C GLY A 175 -5.98 12.50 2.26
N LEU A 176 -5.91 11.20 2.55
CA LEU A 176 -6.24 10.11 1.62
C LEU A 176 -7.69 9.64 1.81
N ARG A 177 -8.63 10.16 0.99
CA ARG A 177 -10.06 9.80 1.14
C ARG A 177 -10.35 8.41 0.57
N SER A 178 -11.13 7.59 1.26
CA SER A 178 -11.45 6.22 0.80
C SER A 178 -12.74 6.15 -0.03
N VAL A 179 -12.71 5.38 -1.11
CA VAL A 179 -13.89 4.87 -1.83
C VAL A 179 -13.96 3.37 -1.59
N ILE A 180 -14.90 2.94 -0.75
CA ILE A 180 -15.00 1.59 -0.22
C ILE A 180 -16.01 0.79 -1.04
N VAL A 181 -15.59 -0.34 -1.61
CA VAL A 181 -16.42 -1.30 -2.34
C VAL A 181 -16.62 -2.54 -1.46
N LEU A 182 -17.88 -2.93 -1.25
CA LEU A 182 -18.24 -4.10 -0.44
C LEU A 182 -18.38 -5.34 -1.32
N GLU A 183 -17.81 -6.47 -0.89
CA GLU A 183 -17.98 -7.78 -1.50
C GLU A 183 -18.62 -8.73 -0.47
N CYS A 184 -19.94 -8.85 -0.50
CA CYS A 184 -20.69 -9.73 0.39
C CYS A 184 -20.92 -11.10 -0.29
N ASP A 185 -20.75 -12.19 0.45
CA ASP A 185 -20.97 -13.54 -0.10
C ASP A 185 -22.48 -13.82 -0.29
N THR A 186 -22.84 -14.17 -1.51
CA THR A 186 -24.20 -14.56 -1.90
C THR A 186 -24.50 -16.03 -1.60
N ALA A 187 -23.50 -16.91 -1.54
CA ALA A 187 -23.70 -18.36 -1.39
C ALA A 187 -24.20 -18.75 0.01
N ARG A 188 -23.77 -18.04 1.05
CA ARG A 188 -24.20 -18.27 2.45
C ARG A 188 -25.62 -17.79 2.79
N SER A 189 -26.30 -17.08 1.88
CA SER A 189 -27.55 -16.35 2.19
C SER A 189 -28.81 -16.94 1.54
N ALA A 190 -28.88 -18.25 1.30
CA ALA A 190 -30.05 -18.91 0.65
C ALA A 190 -31.42 -18.73 1.36
N VAL A 191 -31.46 -18.10 2.54
CA VAL A 191 -32.66 -17.87 3.37
C VAL A 191 -33.01 -16.37 3.50
N VAL A 192 -32.14 -15.45 3.07
CA VAL A 192 -32.31 -13.99 3.25
C VAL A 192 -32.02 -13.27 1.94
N ASP A 193 -32.81 -12.23 1.57
CA ASP A 193 -32.48 -11.43 0.39
C ASP A 193 -31.07 -10.84 0.57
N TRP A 194 -30.19 -11.13 -0.38
CA TRP A 194 -28.80 -10.65 -0.40
C TRP A 194 -28.74 -9.12 -0.31
N LYS A 195 -29.78 -8.42 -0.79
CA LYS A 195 -29.93 -6.96 -0.64
C LYS A 195 -29.99 -6.55 0.83
N ASP A 196 -30.69 -7.29 1.69
CA ASP A 196 -30.78 -6.98 3.12
C ASP A 196 -29.44 -7.21 3.83
N VAL A 197 -28.69 -8.22 3.41
CA VAL A 197 -27.33 -8.46 3.90
C VAL A 197 -26.42 -7.29 3.54
N VAL A 198 -26.44 -6.84 2.28
CA VAL A 198 -25.67 -5.67 1.79
C VAL A 198 -26.09 -4.40 2.54
N ASN A 199 -27.39 -4.07 2.58
CA ASN A 199 -27.95 -2.92 3.30
C ASN A 199 -27.52 -2.92 4.78
N LYS A 200 -27.48 -4.09 5.43
CA LYS A 200 -27.04 -4.20 6.83
C LYS A 200 -25.55 -3.89 7.01
N GLN A 201 -24.68 -4.36 6.10
CA GLN A 201 -23.24 -4.06 6.18
C GLN A 201 -22.93 -2.60 5.80
N GLU A 202 -23.62 -2.03 4.81
CA GLU A 202 -23.55 -0.60 4.50
C GLU A 202 -23.82 0.25 5.76
N ASN A 203 -24.94 -0.02 6.44
CA ASN A 203 -25.34 0.74 7.63
C ASN A 203 -24.36 0.53 8.80
N ARG A 204 -23.85 -0.69 9.04
CA ARG A 204 -22.79 -0.93 10.06
C ARG A 204 -21.55 -0.09 9.76
N LEU A 205 -21.06 -0.10 8.53
CA LEU A 205 -19.85 0.63 8.13
C LEU A 205 -20.02 2.16 8.22
N ILE A 206 -21.15 2.69 7.74
CA ILE A 206 -21.44 4.14 7.80
C ILE A 206 -21.54 4.61 9.26
N GLN A 207 -22.21 3.85 10.12
CA GLN A 207 -22.31 4.15 11.55
C GLN A 207 -20.94 4.07 12.25
N ALA A 208 -20.13 3.05 11.95
CA ALA A 208 -18.79 2.90 12.52
C ALA A 208 -17.88 4.09 12.15
N ILE A 209 -17.82 4.47 10.87
CA ILE A 209 -17.05 5.65 10.41
C ILE A 209 -17.59 6.94 11.05
N GLY A 210 -18.92 7.07 11.18
CA GLY A 210 -19.57 8.23 11.80
C GLY A 210 -19.14 8.49 13.25
N ARG A 211 -18.73 7.46 14.01
CA ARG A 211 -18.22 7.60 15.38
C ARG A 211 -16.85 8.26 15.46
N TYR A 212 -16.01 8.07 14.44
CA TYR A 212 -14.61 8.48 14.46
C TYR A 212 -14.35 9.89 13.88
N GLY A 213 -15.37 10.54 13.30
CA GLY A 213 -15.37 12.00 13.10
C GLY A 213 -15.96 12.47 11.77
N SER A 214 -16.28 13.76 11.71
CA SER A 214 -16.80 14.45 10.52
C SER A 214 -15.70 14.94 9.58
N PRO A 215 -15.84 14.84 8.24
CA PRO A 215 -17.02 14.38 7.50
C PRO A 215 -17.16 12.85 7.49
N GLY A 216 -18.35 12.35 7.81
CA GLY A 216 -18.65 10.91 7.87
C GLY A 216 -18.71 10.24 6.49
N ALA A 217 -19.11 8.97 6.47
CA ALA A 217 -19.29 8.21 5.23
C ALA A 217 -20.60 8.56 4.50
N GLY A 218 -20.57 8.57 3.16
CA GLY A 218 -21.73 8.71 2.29
C GLY A 218 -21.96 7.45 1.43
N LEU A 219 -23.22 7.04 1.27
CA LEU A 219 -23.62 5.90 0.44
C LEU A 219 -23.82 6.32 -1.03
N VAL A 220 -23.30 5.53 -1.98
CA VAL A 220 -23.48 5.75 -3.42
C VAL A 220 -24.08 4.49 -4.06
N ASN A 221 -25.41 4.38 -4.06
CA ASN A 221 -26.15 3.18 -4.49
C ASN A 221 -26.70 3.23 -5.94
N THR A 222 -26.59 4.36 -6.64
CA THR A 222 -27.06 4.56 -8.04
C THR A 222 -25.96 5.03 -8.98
N GLY A 223 -24.69 5.02 -8.53
CA GLY A 223 -23.57 5.61 -9.26
C GLY A 223 -23.03 4.79 -10.43
N ILE A 224 -23.18 3.46 -10.41
CA ILE A 224 -22.58 2.53 -11.39
C ILE A 224 -23.67 1.88 -12.21
N TRP A 225 -23.53 1.98 -13.53
CA TRP A 225 -24.52 1.57 -14.52
C TRP A 225 -23.92 0.49 -15.44
N LYS A 226 -24.78 -0.36 -16.00
CA LYS A 226 -24.41 -1.46 -16.90
C LYS A 226 -25.03 -1.23 -18.28
N LYS A 227 -24.18 -1.23 -19.32
CA LYS A 227 -24.62 -1.20 -20.72
C LYS A 227 -25.03 -2.60 -21.19
N LYS A 228 -25.80 -2.63 -22.27
CA LYS A 228 -25.97 -3.84 -23.08
C LYS A 228 -24.66 -4.18 -23.78
N PRO A 229 -24.21 -5.45 -23.80
CA PRO A 229 -22.98 -5.83 -24.50
C PRO A 229 -23.12 -5.51 -25.99
N ALA A 230 -22.16 -4.75 -26.52
CA ALA A 230 -22.06 -4.53 -27.96
C ALA A 230 -21.59 -5.82 -28.65
N SER A 231 -22.13 -6.09 -29.85
CA SER A 231 -21.80 -7.28 -30.65
C SER A 231 -20.34 -7.33 -31.14
N VAL A 232 -19.58 -6.23 -31.03
CA VAL A 232 -18.18 -6.14 -31.43
C VAL A 232 -17.34 -5.66 -30.25
N ARG A 233 -16.48 -6.54 -29.71
CA ARG A 233 -15.51 -6.20 -28.66
C ARG A 233 -14.22 -5.69 -29.32
N LEU A 234 -14.00 -4.37 -29.26
CA LEU A 234 -12.82 -3.72 -29.87
C LEU A 234 -11.49 -3.97 -29.13
N SER A 235 -11.51 -4.58 -27.93
CA SER A 235 -10.29 -4.93 -27.19
C SER A 235 -10.54 -6.05 -26.15
N PRO A 236 -9.66 -7.07 -26.04
CA PRO A 236 -9.81 -8.13 -25.05
C PRO A 236 -9.35 -7.75 -23.62
N VAL A 237 -8.62 -6.64 -23.47
CA VAL A 237 -7.88 -6.31 -22.23
C VAL A 237 -8.74 -5.66 -21.12
N ASN A 238 -9.91 -5.11 -21.43
CA ASN A 238 -10.74 -4.38 -20.45
C ASN A 238 -12.25 -4.48 -20.75
N SER A 239 -12.79 -5.70 -20.73
CA SER A 239 -14.12 -6.01 -21.26
C SER A 239 -15.27 -5.99 -20.22
N THR A 240 -15.37 -4.95 -19.39
CA THR A 240 -16.50 -4.76 -18.46
C THR A 240 -17.53 -3.79 -19.05
N ASP A 241 -18.79 -4.19 -19.17
CA ASP A 241 -19.89 -3.32 -19.66
C ASP A 241 -20.34 -2.26 -18.62
N LEU A 242 -19.62 -2.14 -17.50
CA LEU A 242 -19.90 -1.23 -16.39
C LEU A 242 -19.24 0.15 -16.58
N PHE A 243 -19.98 1.20 -16.26
CA PHE A 243 -19.51 2.59 -16.27
C PHE A 243 -20.11 3.39 -15.11
N VAL A 244 -19.47 4.49 -14.70
CA VAL A 244 -20.05 5.43 -13.74
C VAL A 244 -21.05 6.34 -14.45
N GLY A 245 -22.35 6.12 -14.20
CA GLY A 245 -23.42 6.90 -14.83
C GLY A 245 -23.61 8.29 -14.23
N PHE A 246 -23.37 8.46 -12.92
CA PHE A 246 -23.55 9.74 -12.24
C PHE A 246 -22.27 10.19 -11.51
N ALA A 247 -21.44 10.95 -12.24
CA ALA A 247 -20.11 11.39 -11.79
C ALA A 247 -20.13 12.19 -10.48
N ASN A 248 -21.12 13.09 -10.32
CA ASN A 248 -21.16 14.05 -9.22
C ASN A 248 -21.41 13.41 -7.85
N ALA A 249 -21.99 12.21 -7.78
CA ALA A 249 -22.09 11.46 -6.53
C ALA A 249 -20.74 10.96 -6.00
N PHE A 250 -19.73 10.82 -6.87
CA PHE A 250 -18.38 10.44 -6.46
C PHE A 250 -17.51 11.68 -6.22
N THR A 251 -17.44 12.60 -7.19
CA THR A 251 -16.50 13.73 -7.14
C THR A 251 -16.86 14.74 -6.05
N THR A 252 -18.14 15.06 -5.85
CA THR A 252 -18.56 16.11 -4.91
C THR A 252 -18.26 15.72 -3.45
N PRO A 253 -18.64 14.53 -2.94
CA PRO A 253 -18.34 14.20 -1.55
C PRO A 253 -16.85 14.03 -1.28
N LEU A 254 -16.07 13.49 -2.23
CA LEU A 254 -14.62 13.33 -2.10
C LEU A 254 -13.90 14.68 -1.98
N ARG A 255 -14.32 15.70 -2.74
CA ARG A 255 -13.83 17.09 -2.62
C ARG A 255 -14.12 17.69 -1.23
N HIS A 256 -15.28 17.37 -0.65
CA HIS A 256 -15.65 17.77 0.71
C HIS A 256 -15.03 16.88 1.81
N GLY A 257 -14.20 15.89 1.45
CA GLY A 257 -13.49 15.04 2.42
C GLY A 257 -14.28 13.86 2.96
N HIS A 258 -15.44 13.51 2.39
CA HIS A 258 -16.19 12.32 2.78
C HIS A 258 -15.48 11.02 2.36
N ILE A 259 -15.71 9.96 3.14
CA ILE A 259 -15.48 8.58 2.70
C ILE A 259 -16.73 8.12 1.93
N LEU A 260 -16.55 7.39 0.84
CA LEU A 260 -17.66 6.83 0.07
C LEU A 260 -17.81 5.33 0.32
N VAL A 261 -19.05 4.86 0.45
CA VAL A 261 -19.40 3.43 0.49
C VAL A 261 -20.21 3.10 -0.77
N VAL A 262 -19.74 2.10 -1.50
CA VAL A 262 -20.25 1.64 -2.78
C VAL A 262 -20.61 0.16 -2.63
N PRO A 263 -21.90 -0.21 -2.70
CA PRO A 263 -22.31 -1.60 -2.65
C PRO A 263 -22.06 -2.32 -3.99
N PRO A 264 -22.10 -3.67 -4.01
CA PRO A 264 -21.96 -4.49 -5.22
C PRO A 264 -23.24 -4.46 -6.07
N LEU A 265 -23.72 -3.25 -6.40
CA LEU A 265 -24.97 -2.97 -7.11
C LEU A 265 -24.69 -2.17 -8.38
N VAL A 266 -25.35 -2.56 -9.46
CA VAL A 266 -25.34 -1.80 -10.73
C VAL A 266 -26.77 -1.58 -11.23
N VAL A 267 -26.97 -0.45 -11.90
CA VAL A 267 -28.24 -0.09 -12.54
C VAL A 267 -28.18 -0.48 -14.02
N SER A 268 -29.15 -1.26 -14.50
CA SER A 268 -29.32 -1.54 -15.93
C SER A 268 -29.71 -0.27 -16.68
N GLU A 269 -28.99 0.11 -17.75
CA GLU A 269 -29.31 1.31 -18.53
C GLU A 269 -30.67 1.21 -19.25
N GLU A 270 -31.10 0.00 -19.65
CA GLU A 270 -32.38 -0.23 -20.34
C GLU A 270 -33.56 -0.39 -19.38
N SER A 271 -33.43 -1.21 -18.32
CA SER A 271 -34.56 -1.53 -17.42
C SER A 271 -34.61 -0.68 -16.15
N LEU A 272 -33.57 0.10 -15.85
CA LEU A 272 -33.36 0.83 -14.59
C LEU A 272 -33.41 -0.06 -13.32
N GLU A 273 -33.39 -1.37 -13.49
CA GLU A 273 -33.37 -2.34 -12.40
C GLU A 273 -31.97 -2.45 -11.78
N ARG A 274 -31.95 -2.86 -10.50
CA ARG A 274 -30.71 -3.04 -9.73
C ARG A 274 -30.33 -4.51 -9.69
N THR A 275 -29.20 -4.86 -10.29
CA THR A 275 -28.62 -6.21 -10.25
C THR A 275 -27.36 -6.23 -9.40
N ALA A 276 -27.01 -7.39 -8.85
CA ALA A 276 -25.68 -7.61 -8.28
C ALA A 276 -24.60 -7.48 -9.37
N ALA A 277 -23.40 -7.07 -8.98
CA ALA A 277 -22.21 -7.08 -9.84
C ALA A 277 -20.97 -7.48 -9.05
N ASP A 278 -19.96 -7.96 -9.77
CA ASP A 278 -18.69 -8.32 -9.18
C ASP A 278 -17.93 -7.08 -8.64
N ALA A 279 -17.32 -7.21 -7.48
CA ALA A 279 -16.63 -6.12 -6.81
C ALA A 279 -15.33 -5.71 -7.55
N ASN A 280 -14.66 -6.65 -8.23
CA ASN A 280 -13.45 -6.40 -9.01
C ASN A 280 -13.78 -5.62 -10.30
N ASP A 281 -14.91 -5.93 -10.94
CA ASP A 281 -15.44 -5.15 -12.08
C ASP A 281 -15.78 -3.71 -11.66
N ILE A 282 -16.44 -3.54 -10.51
CA ILE A 282 -16.74 -2.21 -9.93
C ILE A 282 -15.45 -1.42 -9.66
N ILE A 283 -14.44 -2.03 -9.03
CA ILE A 283 -13.15 -1.38 -8.76
C ILE A 283 -12.44 -0.99 -10.05
N SER A 284 -12.45 -1.88 -11.06
CA SER A 284 -11.88 -1.61 -12.38
C SER A 284 -12.57 -0.43 -13.07
N THR A 285 -13.90 -0.35 -12.99
CA THR A 285 -14.69 0.77 -13.52
C THR A 285 -14.43 2.08 -12.79
N LEU A 286 -14.42 2.08 -11.45
CA LEU A 286 -14.07 3.26 -10.64
C LEU A 286 -12.66 3.77 -10.95
N THR A 287 -11.70 2.86 -11.09
CA THR A 287 -10.31 3.19 -11.46
C THR A 287 -10.24 3.91 -12.82
N ARG A 288 -10.88 3.35 -13.86
CA ARG A 288 -10.94 3.99 -15.19
C ARG A 288 -11.64 5.35 -15.14
N PHE A 289 -12.70 5.48 -14.35
CA PHE A 289 -13.42 6.74 -14.14
C PHE A 289 -12.55 7.82 -13.48
N PHE A 290 -11.86 7.52 -12.38
CA PHE A 290 -11.04 8.49 -11.66
C PHE A 290 -9.81 8.91 -12.47
N SER A 291 -9.18 7.97 -13.18
CA SER A 291 -8.10 8.24 -14.15
C SER A 291 -8.54 9.03 -15.39
N GLY A 292 -9.83 9.31 -15.57
CA GLY A 292 -10.36 10.06 -16.73
C GLY A 292 -10.49 9.25 -18.03
N LEU A 293 -10.30 7.93 -17.98
CA LEU A 293 -10.38 7.04 -19.15
C LEU A 293 -11.81 6.67 -19.54
N GLN A 294 -12.80 6.95 -18.68
CA GLN A 294 -14.20 6.82 -19.06
C GLN A 294 -14.62 8.00 -19.94
N VAL A 295 -14.65 7.79 -21.26
CA VAL A 295 -15.16 8.77 -22.21
C VAL A 295 -16.67 8.95 -22.00
N ASP A 296 -17.03 10.14 -21.54
CA ASP A 296 -18.42 10.51 -21.29
C ASP A 296 -19.11 10.88 -22.61
N ARG A 297 -20.14 10.13 -23.00
CA ARG A 297 -20.83 10.33 -24.29
C ARG A 297 -21.56 11.67 -24.34
N GLN A 298 -21.93 12.25 -23.20
CA GLN A 298 -22.47 13.61 -23.12
C GLN A 298 -21.41 14.68 -23.36
N SER A 299 -20.15 14.43 -22.96
CA SER A 299 -19.02 15.35 -23.21
C SER A 299 -18.58 15.43 -24.67
N LEU A 300 -19.04 14.51 -25.53
CA LEU A 300 -18.88 14.59 -26.98
C LEU A 300 -19.95 15.48 -27.63
N ALA A 301 -21.16 15.55 -27.05
CA ALA A 301 -22.27 16.34 -27.59
C ALA A 301 -22.18 17.85 -27.25
N GLN A 302 -21.34 18.23 -26.28
CA GLN A 302 -21.15 19.62 -25.85
C GLN A 302 -19.82 20.25 -26.29
N ARG A 303 -19.00 19.55 -27.09
CA ARG A 303 -17.78 20.12 -27.67
C ARG A 303 -18.11 20.85 -28.98
N PRO A 304 -18.03 22.20 -29.05
CA PRO A 304 -17.93 22.87 -30.35
C PRO A 304 -16.65 22.39 -31.06
N ASN A 305 -16.71 22.30 -32.40
CA ASN A 305 -15.85 21.49 -33.27
C ASN A 305 -14.32 21.72 -33.24
N ASN A 306 -13.76 22.60 -32.41
CA ASN A 306 -12.37 23.06 -32.54
C ASN A 306 -11.34 22.47 -31.54
N ASN A 307 -11.75 21.69 -30.53
CA ASN A 307 -10.82 21.13 -29.52
C ASN A 307 -10.87 19.60 -29.44
N GLN A 308 -10.22 18.91 -30.38
CA GLN A 308 -10.03 17.46 -30.33
C GLN A 308 -8.92 17.03 -29.35
N ASP A 309 -7.93 17.90 -29.08
CA ASP A 309 -6.73 17.57 -28.29
C ASP A 309 -6.81 17.89 -26.77
N ALA A 310 -7.99 18.19 -26.23
CA ALA A 310 -8.14 18.42 -24.79
C ALA A 310 -7.93 17.10 -24.00
N PRO A 311 -6.89 16.97 -23.16
CA PRO A 311 -6.58 15.72 -22.47
C PRO A 311 -7.68 15.34 -21.45
N PRO A 312 -7.86 14.05 -21.15
CA PRO A 312 -8.86 13.59 -20.19
C PRO A 312 -8.63 14.23 -18.82
N THR A 313 -9.64 14.96 -18.32
CA THR A 313 -9.59 15.61 -17.02
C THR A 313 -9.65 14.58 -15.89
N LYS A 314 -8.53 14.39 -15.20
CA LYS A 314 -8.43 13.49 -14.04
C LYS A 314 -9.40 13.94 -12.95
N ARG A 315 -10.25 13.03 -12.47
CA ARG A 315 -11.34 13.34 -11.52
C ARG A 315 -10.93 13.12 -10.06
N ALA A 316 -9.97 12.24 -9.84
CA ALA A 316 -9.26 12.02 -8.57
C ALA A 316 -7.85 11.46 -8.86
N LEU A 317 -6.94 11.51 -7.88
CA LEU A 317 -5.65 10.81 -7.92
C LEU A 317 -5.78 9.54 -7.08
N VAL A 318 -5.70 8.36 -7.70
CA VAL A 318 -5.80 7.07 -7.00
C VAL A 318 -4.40 6.62 -6.59
N ASP A 319 -3.97 7.00 -5.38
CA ASP A 319 -2.63 6.68 -4.89
C ASP A 319 -2.52 5.26 -4.33
N ARG A 320 -3.61 4.74 -3.76
CA ARG A 320 -3.65 3.44 -3.08
C ARG A 320 -4.84 2.57 -3.53
N VAL A 321 -4.60 1.27 -3.68
CA VAL A 321 -5.63 0.24 -3.83
C VAL A 321 -5.53 -0.70 -2.64
N ILE A 322 -6.49 -0.68 -1.73
CA ILE A 322 -6.42 -1.46 -0.48
C ILE A 322 -7.38 -2.63 -0.60
N VAL A 323 -6.91 -3.85 -0.39
CA VAL A 323 -7.75 -5.06 -0.32
C VAL A 323 -7.68 -5.59 1.10
N ILE A 324 -8.80 -5.56 1.80
CA ILE A 324 -8.94 -6.12 3.15
C ILE A 324 -9.68 -7.45 3.02
N ASP A 325 -8.93 -8.53 3.20
CA ASP A 325 -9.35 -9.91 2.93
C ASP A 325 -9.12 -10.80 4.16
N PRO A 326 -10.10 -11.59 4.64
CA PRO A 326 -9.91 -12.54 5.74
C PRO A 326 -8.69 -13.48 5.60
N TYR A 327 -8.28 -13.83 4.39
CA TYR A 327 -7.08 -14.64 4.12
C TYR A 327 -5.76 -13.84 4.20
N GLY A 328 -5.83 -12.51 4.16
CA GLY A 328 -4.68 -11.61 4.20
C GLY A 328 -3.89 -11.53 2.89
N GLY A 329 -2.61 -11.14 3.01
CA GLY A 329 -1.69 -10.96 1.90
C GLY A 329 -1.36 -12.23 1.10
N ILE A 330 -0.69 -12.05 -0.04
CA ILE A 330 -0.35 -13.13 -0.96
C ILE A 330 0.71 -14.06 -0.34
N PRO A 331 0.52 -15.40 -0.31
CA PRO A 331 1.43 -16.30 0.41
C PRO A 331 2.86 -16.36 -0.16
N ALA A 332 3.82 -16.52 0.75
CA ALA A 332 5.26 -16.63 0.49
C ALA A 332 5.64 -17.89 -0.31
N ARG A 333 6.90 -17.96 -0.75
CA ARG A 333 7.40 -19.13 -1.50
C ARG A 333 7.44 -20.37 -0.61
N ASP A 334 7.87 -20.25 0.63
CA ASP A 334 8.11 -21.41 1.49
C ASP A 334 6.98 -21.59 2.52
N PRO A 335 6.51 -22.82 2.81
CA PRO A 335 5.48 -23.05 3.80
C PRO A 335 5.89 -22.52 5.18
N GLY A 336 4.99 -21.77 5.82
CA GLY A 336 5.21 -21.14 7.12
C GLY A 336 5.82 -19.73 7.07
N ASP A 337 6.32 -19.24 5.93
CA ASP A 337 6.93 -17.90 5.81
C ASP A 337 5.90 -16.73 5.76
N GLY A 338 4.60 -17.03 5.85
CA GLY A 338 3.52 -16.03 5.86
C GLY A 338 3.22 -15.44 4.49
N ALA A 339 2.93 -14.14 4.44
CA ALA A 339 2.66 -13.37 3.23
C ALA A 339 3.94 -12.73 2.66
N ARG A 340 3.98 -12.60 1.33
CA ARG A 340 5.00 -11.84 0.60
C ARG A 340 4.89 -10.38 0.98
N VAL A 341 5.94 -9.84 1.56
CA VAL A 341 5.89 -8.48 2.09
C VAL A 341 5.90 -7.41 0.98
N PHE A 342 6.59 -7.68 -0.13
CA PHE A 342 6.60 -6.84 -1.33
C PHE A 342 6.48 -7.66 -2.62
N ILE A 343 5.81 -7.11 -3.64
CA ILE A 343 5.72 -7.68 -4.99
C ILE A 343 6.01 -6.59 -6.03
N ASN A 344 7.05 -6.83 -6.84
CA ASN A 344 7.31 -6.16 -8.11
C ASN A 344 6.45 -6.85 -9.19
N LEU A 345 5.30 -6.31 -9.59
CA LEU A 345 4.36 -7.05 -10.44
C LEU A 345 4.92 -7.31 -11.85
N GLU A 346 5.60 -6.34 -12.45
CA GLU A 346 6.24 -6.45 -13.77
C GLU A 346 7.14 -7.70 -13.89
N GLU A 347 7.94 -7.96 -12.85
CA GLU A 347 8.93 -9.03 -12.81
C GLU A 347 8.35 -10.35 -12.24
N GLN A 348 7.55 -10.26 -11.17
CA GLN A 348 7.22 -11.43 -10.34
C GLN A 348 5.83 -12.00 -10.62
N PHE A 349 4.91 -11.29 -11.29
CA PHE A 349 3.54 -11.75 -11.50
C PHE A 349 3.47 -13.13 -12.18
N GLY A 350 4.25 -13.35 -13.23
CA GLY A 350 4.29 -14.64 -13.94
C GLY A 350 4.78 -15.79 -13.04
N ARG A 351 5.87 -15.58 -12.29
CA ARG A 351 6.45 -16.54 -11.33
C ARG A 351 5.44 -16.87 -10.20
N ILE A 352 4.75 -15.86 -9.67
CA ILE A 352 3.76 -16.02 -8.60
C ILE A 352 2.51 -16.74 -9.11
N ARG A 353 1.99 -16.38 -10.29
CA ARG A 353 0.85 -17.07 -10.94
C ARG A 353 1.14 -18.56 -11.13
N GLY A 354 2.30 -18.91 -11.65
CA GLY A 354 2.72 -20.32 -11.76
C GLY A 354 2.74 -21.02 -10.39
N THR A 355 3.35 -20.40 -9.38
CA THR A 355 3.44 -20.96 -8.02
C THR A 355 2.07 -21.20 -7.37
N LEU A 356 1.13 -20.25 -7.52
CA LEU A 356 -0.24 -20.38 -6.98
C LEU A 356 -1.03 -21.47 -7.72
N ASN A 357 -0.85 -21.60 -9.03
CA ASN A 357 -1.51 -22.62 -9.84
C ASN A 357 -0.96 -24.03 -9.55
N THR A 358 0.36 -24.25 -9.53
CA THR A 358 0.93 -25.57 -9.20
C THR A 358 0.56 -26.02 -7.78
N ARG A 359 0.45 -25.09 -6.83
CA ARG A 359 -0.07 -25.38 -5.48
C ARG A 359 -1.56 -25.76 -5.45
N ALA A 360 -2.33 -25.45 -6.48
CA ALA A 360 -3.73 -25.88 -6.55
C ALA A 360 -3.85 -27.41 -6.61
N GLU A 361 -2.88 -28.09 -7.24
CA GLU A 361 -2.89 -29.53 -7.50
C GLU A 361 -2.40 -30.38 -6.32
N SER A 362 -1.47 -29.88 -5.48
CA SER A 362 -0.77 -30.72 -4.48
C SER A 362 -1.23 -30.59 -3.02
N GLU A 363 -2.15 -29.69 -2.68
CA GLU A 363 -2.57 -29.46 -1.28
C GLU A 363 -4.08 -29.56 -1.09
N THR A 364 -4.56 -30.74 -0.70
CA THR A 364 -5.87 -31.00 -0.08
C THR A 364 -5.89 -30.60 1.41
N SER A 365 -5.34 -29.43 1.71
CA SER A 365 -5.43 -28.81 3.04
C SER A 365 -6.89 -28.42 3.30
N GLY A 366 -7.56 -29.12 4.21
CA GLY A 366 -8.94 -28.82 4.60
C GLY A 366 -9.12 -27.37 5.10
N PRO A 367 -10.35 -26.83 5.08
CA PRO A 367 -10.61 -25.46 5.50
C PRO A 367 -10.12 -25.23 6.94
N ILE A 368 -9.38 -24.14 7.15
CA ILE A 368 -8.98 -23.69 8.48
C ILE A 368 -10.26 -23.43 9.26
N ALA A 369 -10.45 -24.11 10.39
CA ALA A 369 -11.69 -24.04 11.19
C ALA A 369 -12.12 -22.58 11.43
N GLY A 370 -13.28 -22.21 10.86
CA GLY A 370 -13.85 -20.86 10.91
C GLY A 370 -13.79 -20.06 9.60
N ILE A 371 -12.89 -20.38 8.66
CA ILE A 371 -12.75 -19.68 7.37
C ILE A 371 -13.27 -20.59 6.25
N SER A 372 -14.20 -20.07 5.45
CA SER A 372 -14.89 -20.82 4.38
C SER A 372 -14.39 -20.39 3.02
N GLY A 373 -14.03 -21.37 2.18
CA GLY A 373 -13.55 -21.14 0.82
C GLY A 373 -12.14 -21.70 0.60
N ASN A 374 -11.70 -21.66 -0.66
CA ASN A 374 -10.35 -22.02 -1.03
C ASN A 374 -9.49 -20.73 -1.06
N PRO A 375 -8.42 -20.60 -0.26
CA PRO A 375 -7.58 -19.40 -0.25
C PRO A 375 -6.87 -19.18 -1.60
N LYS A 376 -6.59 -20.26 -2.35
CA LYS A 376 -5.77 -20.22 -3.58
C LYS A 376 -6.39 -19.36 -4.70
N PRO A 377 -7.63 -19.59 -5.17
CA PRO A 377 -8.26 -18.72 -6.17
C PRO A 377 -8.43 -17.29 -5.65
N THR A 378 -8.77 -17.10 -4.38
CA THR A 378 -8.90 -15.77 -3.74
C THR A 378 -7.63 -14.94 -3.85
N HIS A 379 -6.47 -15.50 -3.49
CA HIS A 379 -5.19 -14.80 -3.63
C HIS A 379 -4.85 -14.50 -5.10
N PHE A 380 -5.26 -15.36 -6.04
CA PHE A 380 -5.09 -15.11 -7.48
C PHE A 380 -5.98 -13.96 -7.98
N GLU A 381 -7.28 -13.98 -7.67
CA GLU A 381 -8.25 -12.92 -7.97
C GLU A 381 -7.76 -11.55 -7.47
N ASN A 382 -7.32 -11.48 -6.21
CA ASN A 382 -6.80 -10.24 -5.62
C ASN A 382 -5.51 -9.76 -6.31
N LEU A 383 -4.62 -10.67 -6.70
CA LEU A 383 -3.39 -10.33 -7.42
C LEU A 383 -3.66 -9.85 -8.86
N GLU A 384 -4.64 -10.46 -9.53
CA GLU A 384 -5.08 -10.09 -10.88
C GLU A 384 -5.81 -8.74 -10.89
N LEU A 385 -6.75 -8.52 -9.95
CA LEU A 385 -7.37 -7.22 -9.71
C LEU A 385 -6.32 -6.12 -9.52
N VAL A 386 -5.35 -6.37 -8.62
CA VAL A 386 -4.28 -5.41 -8.31
C VAL A 386 -3.40 -5.13 -9.53
N LYS A 387 -3.03 -6.15 -10.32
CA LYS A 387 -2.29 -5.96 -11.58
C LYS A 387 -3.08 -5.10 -12.58
N ASN A 388 -4.33 -5.46 -12.85
CA ASN A 388 -5.16 -4.79 -13.85
C ASN A 388 -5.44 -3.32 -13.44
N THR A 389 -5.65 -3.09 -12.15
CA THR A 389 -5.83 -1.74 -11.58
C THR A 389 -4.54 -0.91 -11.70
N LEU A 390 -3.40 -1.44 -11.25
CA LEU A 390 -2.12 -0.71 -11.26
C LEU A 390 -1.56 -0.51 -12.68
N ALA A 391 -1.92 -1.33 -13.66
CA ALA A 391 -1.57 -1.11 -15.08
C ALA A 391 -2.21 0.17 -15.65
N VAL A 392 -3.40 0.54 -15.15
CA VAL A 392 -4.16 1.74 -15.55
C VAL A 392 -3.72 3.00 -14.78
N LEU A 393 -3.09 2.82 -13.62
CA LEU A 393 -2.71 3.91 -12.72
C LEU A 393 -1.28 4.44 -12.97
N PRO A 394 -0.97 5.67 -12.49
CA PRO A 394 0.40 6.19 -12.48
C PRO A 394 1.36 5.26 -11.72
N PRO A 395 2.66 5.22 -12.07
CA PRO A 395 3.66 4.38 -11.40
C PRO A 395 3.88 4.70 -9.92
N THR A 396 3.48 5.89 -9.46
CA THR A 396 3.47 6.29 -8.05
C THR A 396 2.42 5.55 -7.21
N SER A 397 1.42 4.97 -7.86
CA SER A 397 0.31 4.26 -7.21
C SER A 397 0.74 2.87 -6.76
N SER A 398 0.12 2.37 -5.68
CA SER A 398 0.46 1.07 -5.11
C SER A 398 -0.76 0.38 -4.51
N ALA A 399 -0.64 -0.92 -4.24
CA ALA A 399 -1.71 -1.70 -3.65
C ALA A 399 -1.27 -2.41 -2.36
N VAL A 400 -2.14 -2.45 -1.36
CA VAL A 400 -1.91 -3.15 -0.10
C VAL A 400 -2.97 -4.22 0.08
N ILE A 401 -2.56 -5.48 0.17
CA ILE A 401 -3.44 -6.61 0.49
C ILE A 401 -3.16 -7.01 1.93
N THR A 402 -4.15 -6.98 2.81
CA THR A 402 -3.98 -7.17 4.25
C THR A 402 -5.18 -7.86 4.90
N SER A 403 -5.00 -8.41 6.10
CA SER A 403 -6.13 -8.94 6.87
C SER A 403 -6.92 -7.82 7.58
N PRO A 404 -8.21 -8.06 7.94
CA PRO A 404 -8.99 -7.12 8.74
C PRO A 404 -8.34 -6.81 10.10
N VAL A 405 -7.71 -7.81 10.73
CA VAL A 405 -7.09 -7.70 12.07
C VAL A 405 -5.90 -6.73 12.05
N GLU A 406 -5.07 -6.83 11.01
CA GLU A 406 -3.97 -5.90 10.74
C GLU A 406 -4.48 -4.49 10.41
N ALA A 407 -5.47 -4.40 9.51
CA ALA A 407 -6.04 -3.12 9.09
C ALA A 407 -6.67 -2.35 10.26
N ALA A 408 -7.29 -3.05 11.20
CA ALA A 408 -7.82 -2.50 12.44
C ALA A 408 -6.77 -2.30 13.55
N ASN A 409 -5.52 -2.74 13.35
CA ASN A 409 -4.44 -2.66 14.34
C ASN A 409 -4.81 -3.31 15.69
N PHE A 410 -5.50 -4.47 15.66
CA PHE A 410 -5.96 -5.14 16.87
C PHE A 410 -4.79 -5.57 17.75
N ARG A 411 -4.76 -5.05 18.98
CA ARG A 411 -3.80 -5.43 20.00
C ARG A 411 -4.38 -6.55 20.84
N LEU A 412 -3.70 -7.69 20.92
CA LEU A 412 -3.86 -8.58 22.08
C LEU A 412 -3.57 -7.78 23.35
N SER A 413 -4.42 -7.98 24.36
CA SER A 413 -4.51 -7.09 25.51
C SER A 413 -3.23 -7.14 26.36
N PRO A 414 -2.86 -6.06 27.09
CA PRO A 414 -1.74 -6.11 28.03
C PRO A 414 -1.92 -7.21 29.10
N SER A 415 -3.16 -7.53 29.47
CA SER A 415 -3.54 -8.60 30.39
C SER A 415 -3.07 -9.99 29.92
N GLU A 416 -3.07 -10.27 28.62
CA GLU A 416 -2.61 -11.57 28.07
C GLU A 416 -1.09 -11.66 28.00
N ARG A 417 -0.36 -10.53 28.00
CA ARG A 417 1.12 -10.52 28.00
C ARG A 417 1.72 -10.98 29.32
N ASN A 418 0.95 -10.88 30.40
CA ASN A 418 1.37 -11.32 31.73
C ASN A 418 1.20 -12.84 31.92
N ALA A 419 0.59 -13.55 30.96
CA ALA A 419 0.46 -15.01 30.98
C ALA A 419 1.73 -15.72 30.44
N GLY A 420 2.87 -15.49 31.10
CA GLY A 420 4.03 -16.39 31.11
C GLY A 420 4.83 -16.61 29.81
N MET A 421 4.42 -16.08 28.65
CA MET A 421 5.23 -16.19 27.43
C MET A 421 6.40 -15.20 27.46
N ASN A 422 7.60 -15.73 27.74
CA ASN A 422 8.86 -15.07 27.44
C ASN A 422 9.01 -14.93 25.92
N ILE A 423 8.46 -13.84 25.38
CA ILE A 423 8.57 -13.50 23.95
C ILE A 423 10.01 -12.99 23.71
N GLU A 424 10.88 -13.87 23.22
CA GLU A 424 12.22 -13.45 22.78
C GLU A 424 12.13 -12.37 21.67
N PRO A 425 13.00 -11.36 21.69
CA PRO A 425 13.03 -10.33 20.65
C PRO A 425 13.56 -10.90 19.33
N LEU A 426 12.98 -10.44 18.21
CA LEU A 426 13.36 -10.90 16.88
C LEU A 426 14.82 -10.54 16.57
N ALA A 427 15.57 -11.46 15.94
CA ALA A 427 16.91 -11.18 15.43
C ALA A 427 16.87 -10.21 14.23
N GLY A 428 16.77 -8.91 14.53
CA GLY A 428 16.50 -7.83 13.58
C GLY A 428 15.63 -6.70 14.18
N GLU A 429 14.91 -6.96 15.27
CA GLU A 429 14.27 -5.93 16.08
C GLU A 429 15.33 -5.12 16.85
N VAL A 430 15.70 -3.95 16.30
CA VAL A 430 16.16 -2.86 17.17
C VAL A 430 15.04 -2.60 18.17
N LYS A 431 15.36 -2.55 19.48
CA LYS A 431 14.44 -2.46 20.65
C LYS A 431 13.44 -1.29 20.66
N THR A 432 13.31 -0.55 19.56
CA THR A 432 12.56 0.71 19.43
C THR A 432 11.38 0.64 18.46
N ARG A 433 11.25 -0.38 17.60
CA ARG A 433 10.10 -0.49 16.68
C ARG A 433 8.92 -1.21 17.34
N ARG A 434 8.00 -0.43 17.90
CA ARG A 434 6.67 -0.91 18.32
C ARG A 434 5.80 -1.20 17.09
N TRP A 435 4.87 -2.14 17.24
CA TRP A 435 3.93 -2.59 16.20
C TRP A 435 3.15 -1.42 15.58
N GLN A 436 3.05 -1.40 14.25
CA GLN A 436 2.54 -0.27 13.45
C GLN A 436 1.40 -0.73 12.55
N ASN A 437 0.37 0.11 12.36
CA ASN A 437 -0.68 -0.19 11.39
C ASN A 437 -0.09 -0.18 9.97
N PRO A 438 -0.22 -1.27 9.18
CA PRO A 438 0.40 -1.36 7.86
C PRO A 438 -0.15 -0.34 6.85
N LEU A 439 -1.42 0.03 6.92
CA LEU A 439 -2.03 1.00 6.01
C LEU A 439 -1.47 2.41 6.25
N ILE A 440 -1.33 2.79 7.52
CA ILE A 440 -0.77 4.10 7.92
C ILE A 440 0.73 4.17 7.65
N HIS A 441 1.49 3.14 8.03
CA HIS A 441 2.92 3.05 7.69
C HIS A 441 3.13 3.13 6.17
N ASN A 442 2.36 2.38 5.39
CA ASN A 442 2.49 2.41 3.94
C ASN A 442 2.15 3.77 3.33
N LEU A 443 1.11 4.46 3.82
CA LEU A 443 0.79 5.81 3.36
C LEU A 443 1.97 6.79 3.60
N LEU A 444 2.55 6.75 4.80
CA LEU A 444 3.59 7.70 5.24
C LEU A 444 4.99 7.41 4.68
N THR A 445 5.35 6.14 4.49
CA THR A 445 6.72 5.76 4.08
C THR A 445 6.81 5.19 2.67
N ASP A 446 5.68 4.86 2.04
CA ASP A 446 5.60 4.16 0.75
C ASP A 446 6.38 2.82 0.70
N ARG A 447 6.56 2.21 1.89
CA ARG A 447 7.27 0.95 2.12
C ARG A 447 6.35 -0.04 2.84
N PRO A 448 6.63 -1.35 2.75
CA PRO A 448 6.06 -2.31 3.68
C PRO A 448 6.75 -2.22 5.05
N ILE A 449 6.14 -2.79 6.10
CA ILE A 449 6.68 -2.80 7.48
C ILE A 449 8.06 -3.49 7.54
N TYR A 450 8.21 -4.62 6.84
CA TYR A 450 9.45 -5.39 6.73
C TYR A 450 10.02 -5.27 5.31
N SER A 451 11.33 -5.12 5.13
CA SER A 451 11.90 -5.06 3.77
C SER A 451 12.03 -6.46 3.15
N ALA A 452 11.72 -6.56 1.85
CA ALA A 452 11.63 -7.85 1.13
C ALA A 452 12.97 -8.45 0.70
N SER A 453 14.07 -7.72 0.92
CA SER A 453 15.46 -8.18 0.72
C SER A 453 16.10 -8.72 2.01
N LEU A 454 15.41 -8.62 3.16
CA LEU A 454 15.87 -9.19 4.43
C LEU A 454 15.84 -10.73 4.39
N PRO A 455 16.84 -11.42 4.98
CA PRO A 455 16.86 -12.88 5.03
C PRO A 455 15.84 -13.42 6.06
N ILE A 456 14.63 -13.76 5.58
CA ILE A 456 13.50 -14.30 6.37
C ILE A 456 13.89 -15.56 7.18
N GLY A 457 14.88 -16.32 6.73
CA GLY A 457 15.37 -17.52 7.45
C GLY A 457 15.86 -17.29 8.88
N ARG A 458 16.18 -16.04 9.28
CA ARG A 458 16.56 -15.70 10.66
C ARG A 458 15.38 -15.63 11.64
N ILE A 459 14.15 -15.76 11.15
CA ILE A 459 12.89 -15.67 11.93
C ILE A 459 12.50 -17.05 12.51
N LYS A 460 13.08 -18.15 12.03
CA LYS A 460 12.80 -19.50 12.52
C LYS A 460 13.56 -19.76 13.83
N SER A 461 12.91 -19.51 14.97
CA SER A 461 13.40 -19.97 16.28
C SER A 461 13.64 -21.47 16.26
N SER A 462 14.83 -21.89 16.71
CA SER A 462 15.21 -23.28 16.91
C SER A 462 14.50 -23.87 18.13
N ALA A 463 13.19 -24.12 18.00
CA ALA A 463 12.36 -24.74 19.04
C ALA A 463 11.58 -25.91 18.43
N GLN A 464 12.19 -27.10 18.46
CA GLN A 464 11.48 -28.34 18.15
C GLN A 464 10.37 -28.56 19.20
N GLY A 465 9.13 -28.80 18.75
CA GLY A 465 8.08 -29.42 19.58
C GLY A 465 7.02 -28.51 20.21
N ALA A 466 7.08 -27.18 20.11
CA ALA A 466 6.02 -26.30 20.62
C ALA A 466 4.96 -25.95 19.55
N VAL A 467 3.67 -26.03 19.91
CA VAL A 467 2.54 -25.68 19.04
C VAL A 467 2.71 -24.25 18.51
N MET A 468 2.76 -24.10 17.18
CA MET A 468 3.10 -22.84 16.53
C MET A 468 2.08 -21.73 16.84
N THR A 469 2.42 -20.82 17.75
CA THR A 469 1.68 -19.57 17.92
C THR A 469 1.80 -18.74 16.64
N ARG A 470 0.70 -18.58 15.89
CA ARG A 470 0.59 -17.87 14.59
C ARG A 470 0.96 -16.37 14.63
N SER A 471 1.55 -15.86 15.70
CA SER A 471 1.51 -14.44 16.10
C SER A 471 2.55 -13.52 15.44
N ARG A 472 3.44 -14.00 14.57
CA ARG A 472 4.64 -13.23 14.15
C ARG A 472 5.06 -13.33 12.68
N MET A 473 4.22 -13.90 11.81
CA MET A 473 4.49 -13.90 10.37
C MET A 473 3.84 -12.68 9.70
N PRO A 474 4.45 -12.08 8.66
CA PRO A 474 3.80 -11.01 7.91
C PRO A 474 2.50 -11.53 7.29
N THR A 475 1.44 -10.75 7.39
CA THR A 475 0.10 -11.03 6.83
C THR A 475 -0.35 -9.95 5.85
N THR A 476 0.52 -8.98 5.55
CA THR A 476 0.30 -7.88 4.61
C THR A 476 1.29 -7.96 3.44
N THR A 477 0.78 -7.68 2.24
CA THR A 477 1.54 -7.57 0.99
C THR A 477 1.42 -6.16 0.41
N LEU A 478 2.54 -5.48 0.18
CA LEU A 478 2.60 -4.30 -0.69
C LEU A 478 2.93 -4.74 -2.12
N ALA A 479 2.07 -4.42 -3.07
CA ALA A 479 2.33 -4.60 -4.49
C ALA A 479 2.47 -3.23 -5.19
N LYS A 480 3.37 -3.16 -6.18
CA LYS A 480 3.49 -2.02 -7.09
C LYS A 480 3.47 -2.52 -8.52
N ARG A 481 3.00 -1.67 -9.46
CA ARG A 481 3.05 -1.95 -10.91
C ARG A 481 4.42 -2.52 -11.29
N GLY A 482 5.44 -1.87 -10.73
CA GLY A 482 6.77 -2.42 -10.67
C GLY A 482 7.78 -1.57 -11.39
N LEU A 483 8.99 -2.10 -11.44
CA LEU A 483 10.10 -1.57 -12.19
C LEU A 483 10.67 -2.75 -13.00
N PRO A 484 10.79 -2.63 -14.35
CA PRO A 484 11.40 -3.69 -15.14
C PRO A 484 12.85 -3.86 -14.71
N VAL A 485 13.33 -5.10 -14.66
CA VAL A 485 14.71 -5.43 -14.30
C VAL A 485 15.35 -6.15 -15.47
N THR A 486 16.39 -5.53 -16.03
CA THR A 486 17.18 -6.09 -17.12
C THR A 486 18.51 -6.57 -16.53
N ILE A 487 18.90 -7.80 -16.85
CA ILE A 487 20.08 -8.46 -16.28
C ILE A 487 20.94 -8.97 -17.44
N PHE A 488 22.18 -8.50 -17.52
CA PHE A 488 23.15 -8.91 -18.54
C PHE A 488 24.41 -9.50 -17.87
N PRO A 489 24.82 -10.75 -18.20
CA PRO A 489 24.14 -11.71 -19.07
C PRO A 489 22.82 -12.22 -18.48
N HIS A 490 21.89 -12.64 -19.35
CA HIS A 490 20.55 -13.06 -18.94
C HIS A 490 20.56 -14.32 -18.06
N THR A 491 19.94 -14.26 -16.87
CA THR A 491 19.88 -15.38 -15.91
C THR A 491 18.97 -16.55 -16.31
N ARG A 492 18.39 -16.52 -17.53
CA ARG A 492 17.59 -17.64 -18.07
C ARG A 492 18.43 -18.88 -18.38
N THR A 493 19.72 -18.70 -18.66
CA THR A 493 20.68 -19.80 -18.88
C THR A 493 21.23 -20.37 -17.57
N GLY A 494 21.00 -19.70 -16.44
CA GLY A 494 21.48 -20.08 -15.11
C GLY A 494 21.95 -18.88 -14.29
N ALA A 495 22.36 -19.14 -13.05
CA ALA A 495 23.10 -18.17 -12.24
C ALA A 495 24.46 -17.86 -12.89
N TRP A 496 25.03 -16.70 -12.60
CA TRP A 496 26.31 -16.30 -13.19
C TRP A 496 27.45 -17.17 -12.68
N GLN A 497 28.31 -17.59 -13.62
CA GLN A 497 29.50 -18.40 -13.37
C GLN A 497 30.73 -17.63 -13.85
N ALA A 498 31.92 -18.02 -13.38
CA ALA A 498 33.15 -17.44 -13.87
C ALA A 498 33.31 -17.78 -15.36
N PRO A 499 33.66 -16.81 -16.23
CA PRO A 499 34.01 -17.10 -17.62
C PRO A 499 35.30 -17.92 -17.65
N GLN A 500 35.43 -18.80 -18.64
CA GLN A 500 36.71 -19.45 -18.93
C GLN A 500 37.77 -18.41 -19.32
N PRO A 501 39.05 -18.60 -18.97
CA PRO A 501 40.13 -17.72 -19.38
C PRO A 501 40.15 -17.50 -20.90
N GLY A 502 40.24 -16.25 -21.33
CA GLY A 502 40.17 -15.89 -22.76
C GLY A 502 38.80 -16.05 -23.44
N GLY A 503 37.75 -16.44 -22.71
CA GLY A 503 36.39 -16.51 -23.23
C GLY A 503 35.76 -15.14 -23.50
N PRO A 504 34.69 -15.05 -24.30
CA PRO A 504 34.00 -13.79 -24.57
C PRO A 504 33.37 -13.23 -23.29
N ARG A 505 33.65 -11.95 -23.02
CA ARG A 505 33.17 -11.19 -21.85
C ARG A 505 32.26 -10.05 -22.28
N LEU A 506 31.26 -9.74 -21.46
CA LEU A 506 30.45 -8.53 -21.59
C LEU A 506 31.33 -7.29 -21.38
N ARG A 507 31.08 -6.20 -22.10
CA ARG A 507 31.72 -4.90 -21.88
C ARG A 507 30.65 -3.84 -21.62
N LEU A 508 30.92 -2.84 -20.77
CA LEU A 508 29.97 -1.73 -20.56
C LEU A 508 29.83 -0.81 -21.79
N THR A 509 30.66 -1.00 -22.81
CA THR A 509 30.58 -0.34 -24.12
C THR A 509 29.68 -1.07 -25.12
N ASP A 510 29.12 -2.23 -24.75
CA ASP A 510 28.24 -3.00 -25.64
C ASP A 510 26.90 -2.27 -25.85
N THR A 511 26.33 -2.38 -27.05
CA THR A 511 25.15 -1.61 -27.48
C THR A 511 23.87 -1.89 -26.70
N CYS A 512 23.85 -2.92 -25.85
CA CYS A 512 22.77 -3.21 -24.91
C CYS A 512 22.79 -2.34 -23.65
N ILE A 513 23.85 -1.55 -23.41
CA ILE A 513 24.04 -0.69 -22.24
C ILE A 513 24.17 0.78 -22.68
N ASP A 514 23.31 1.63 -22.11
CA ASP A 514 23.39 3.09 -22.25
C ASP A 514 24.41 3.60 -21.22
N LEU A 515 25.68 3.60 -21.63
CA LEU A 515 26.80 4.06 -20.81
C LEU A 515 26.60 5.51 -20.28
N PRO A 516 26.15 6.50 -21.08
CA PRO A 516 25.83 7.84 -20.57
C PRO A 516 24.84 7.84 -19.39
N ARG A 517 23.72 7.09 -19.49
CA ARG A 517 22.76 6.97 -18.39
C ARG A 517 23.33 6.25 -17.18
N LEU A 518 24.17 5.23 -17.39
CA LEU A 518 24.84 4.51 -16.31
C LEU A 518 25.82 5.41 -15.55
N VAL A 519 26.61 6.21 -16.25
CA VAL A 519 27.51 7.22 -15.65
C VAL A 519 26.70 8.27 -14.87
N HIS A 520 25.58 8.76 -15.41
CA HIS A 520 24.69 9.66 -14.68
C HIS A 520 24.15 9.05 -13.38
N LEU A 521 23.68 7.79 -13.43
CA LEU A 521 23.21 7.04 -12.25
C LEU A 521 24.30 6.90 -11.18
N ILE A 522 25.54 6.58 -11.58
CA ILE A 522 26.68 6.49 -10.66
C ILE A 522 26.98 7.86 -10.05
N ASN A 523 27.14 8.90 -10.88
CA ASN A 523 27.50 10.24 -10.42
C ASN A 523 26.45 10.83 -9.47
N ASP A 524 25.15 10.65 -9.75
CA ASP A 524 24.11 11.06 -8.81
C ASP A 524 24.12 10.20 -7.53
N SER A 525 24.16 8.88 -7.63
CA SER A 525 24.10 8.01 -6.45
C SER A 525 25.25 8.25 -5.48
N PHE A 526 26.47 8.45 -5.98
CA PHE A 526 27.68 8.64 -5.16
C PHE A 526 28.02 10.10 -4.88
N SER A 527 27.39 11.07 -5.56
CA SER A 527 27.66 12.52 -5.43
C SER A 527 29.11 12.90 -5.77
N ARG A 528 29.74 12.16 -6.69
CA ARG A 528 31.14 12.27 -7.08
C ARG A 528 31.27 11.82 -8.54
N GLU A 529 32.10 12.50 -9.33
CA GLU A 529 32.24 12.20 -10.76
C GLU A 529 33.16 11.01 -11.00
N LEU A 530 32.68 10.05 -11.80
CA LEU A 530 33.42 8.87 -12.24
C LEU A 530 34.43 9.24 -13.33
N ASP A 531 35.67 8.75 -13.19
CA ASP A 531 36.60 8.70 -14.32
C ASP A 531 36.20 7.53 -15.22
N VAL A 532 35.54 7.85 -16.34
CA VAL A 532 34.94 6.85 -17.22
C VAL A 532 35.99 5.98 -17.91
N GLU A 533 37.09 6.57 -18.40
CA GLU A 533 38.12 5.84 -19.12
C GLU A 533 38.90 4.90 -18.20
N HIS A 534 39.35 5.41 -17.04
CA HIS A 534 40.01 4.59 -16.04
C HIS A 534 39.08 3.48 -15.50
N TYR A 535 37.80 3.78 -15.31
CA TYR A 535 36.83 2.78 -14.84
C TYR A 535 36.60 1.66 -15.86
N LEU A 536 36.38 2.00 -17.14
CA LEU A 536 36.16 1.03 -18.21
C LEU A 536 37.38 0.10 -18.39
N ASN A 537 38.59 0.67 -18.40
CA ASN A 537 39.82 -0.09 -18.52
C ASN A 537 40.01 -1.08 -17.36
N ARG A 538 39.65 -0.69 -16.13
CA ARG A 538 39.76 -1.56 -14.93
C ARG A 538 38.81 -2.77 -14.96
N ILE A 539 37.58 -2.59 -15.47
CA ILE A 539 36.53 -3.63 -15.41
C ILE A 539 36.48 -4.54 -16.63
N GLN A 540 37.12 -4.16 -17.74
CA GLN A 540 36.98 -4.87 -19.02
C GLN A 540 37.23 -6.38 -18.88
N ASP A 541 38.27 -6.75 -18.14
CA ASP A 541 38.72 -8.13 -17.99
C ASP A 541 38.22 -8.77 -16.68
N SER A 542 37.33 -8.08 -15.94
CA SER A 542 36.71 -8.59 -14.70
C SER A 542 35.18 -8.54 -14.69
N LEU A 543 34.51 -7.89 -15.65
CA LEU A 543 33.04 -7.76 -15.63
C LEU A 543 32.33 -9.13 -15.65
N ALA A 544 31.57 -9.40 -14.59
CA ALA A 544 30.67 -10.56 -14.50
C ALA A 544 29.31 -10.24 -15.11
N GLY A 545 28.82 -9.01 -14.89
CA GLY A 545 27.58 -8.53 -15.46
C GLY A 545 27.07 -7.25 -14.82
N ILE A 546 25.94 -6.77 -15.34
CA ILE A 546 25.21 -5.61 -14.88
C ILE A 546 23.72 -5.92 -14.68
N ILE A 547 23.16 -5.38 -13.60
CA ILE A 547 21.73 -5.35 -13.30
C ILE A 547 21.28 -3.90 -13.47
N ILE A 548 20.24 -3.67 -14.28
CA ILE A 548 19.65 -2.36 -14.52
C ILE A 548 18.17 -2.44 -14.12
N ALA A 549 17.74 -1.55 -13.23
CA ALA A 549 16.35 -1.44 -12.79
C ALA A 549 15.72 -0.15 -13.34
N GLY A 550 14.70 -0.33 -14.16
CA GLY A 550 13.97 0.74 -14.84
C GLY A 550 14.82 1.45 -15.90
N GLU A 551 14.46 2.71 -16.15
CA GLU A 551 15.24 3.63 -16.98
C GLU A 551 16.46 4.16 -16.22
N TYR A 552 17.33 3.25 -15.77
CA TYR A 552 18.51 3.54 -14.94
C TYR A 552 18.17 4.24 -13.61
N GLU A 553 17.08 3.85 -12.96
CA GLU A 553 16.73 4.36 -11.62
C GLU A 553 17.56 3.72 -10.50
N GLY A 554 18.00 2.49 -10.74
CA GLY A 554 19.00 1.81 -9.94
C GLY A 554 19.75 0.77 -10.76
N GLY A 555 20.91 0.35 -10.28
CA GLY A 555 21.70 -0.66 -10.94
C GLY A 555 22.85 -1.18 -10.08
N ALA A 556 23.36 -2.35 -10.46
CA ALA A 556 24.52 -2.96 -9.85
C ALA A 556 25.48 -3.48 -10.92
N ILE A 557 26.76 -3.15 -10.76
CA ILE A 557 27.86 -3.66 -11.60
C ILE A 557 28.65 -4.64 -10.74
N LEU A 558 28.83 -5.85 -11.25
CA LEU A 558 29.51 -6.94 -10.53
C LEU A 558 30.65 -7.51 -11.36
N THR A 559 31.70 -7.89 -10.67
CA THR A 559 32.96 -8.37 -11.26
C THR A 559 33.38 -9.72 -10.65
N TRP A 560 34.14 -10.47 -11.43
CA TRP A 560 34.97 -11.60 -10.99
C TRP A 560 36.37 -11.06 -10.73
N GLU A 561 36.63 -10.67 -9.49
CA GLU A 561 37.94 -10.16 -9.08
C GLU A 561 38.86 -11.34 -8.71
N ARG A 562 40.16 -11.18 -8.93
CA ARG A 562 41.18 -12.18 -8.59
C ARG A 562 41.95 -11.78 -7.33
N PRO A 563 42.32 -12.74 -6.45
CA PRO A 563 43.32 -12.50 -5.42
C PRO A 563 44.65 -12.03 -6.03
N SER A 564 45.38 -11.20 -5.28
CA SER A 564 46.70 -10.70 -5.69
C SER A 564 47.72 -11.84 -5.81
N GLY A 565 48.70 -11.65 -6.70
CA GLY A 565 49.73 -12.65 -7.00
C GLY A 565 49.26 -13.86 -7.81
N MET A 566 48.00 -13.93 -8.25
CA MET A 566 47.47 -15.03 -9.06
C MET A 566 47.12 -14.58 -10.49
N ASP A 567 47.42 -15.42 -11.46
CA ASP A 567 46.99 -15.30 -12.86
C ASP A 567 45.54 -15.77 -13.05
N GLU A 568 44.92 -15.40 -14.18
CA GLU A 568 43.51 -15.71 -14.47
C GLU A 568 43.24 -17.21 -14.58
N GLU A 569 44.16 -17.98 -15.15
CA GLU A 569 44.00 -19.41 -15.38
C GLU A 569 44.09 -20.20 -14.07
N THR A 570 45.09 -19.93 -13.23
CA THR A 570 45.19 -20.50 -11.89
C THR A 570 43.99 -20.10 -11.01
N ALA A 571 43.53 -18.85 -11.07
CA ALA A 571 42.36 -18.40 -10.31
C ALA A 571 41.07 -19.10 -10.73
N TYR A 572 40.88 -19.32 -12.04
CA TYR A 572 39.76 -20.06 -12.59
C TYR A 572 39.83 -21.56 -12.20
N ASN A 573 40.95 -22.22 -12.47
CA ASN A 573 41.14 -23.65 -12.24
C ASN A 573 41.09 -24.04 -10.75
N SER A 574 41.53 -23.15 -9.85
CA SER A 574 41.41 -23.33 -8.39
C SER A 574 40.05 -22.89 -7.82
N GLY A 575 39.16 -22.30 -8.64
CA GLY A 575 37.86 -21.81 -8.21
C GLY A 575 37.91 -20.60 -7.27
N ARG A 576 39.02 -19.86 -7.24
CA ARG A 576 39.30 -18.73 -6.32
C ARG A 576 38.88 -17.36 -6.85
N LEU A 577 38.22 -17.28 -8.01
CA LEU A 577 37.62 -16.04 -8.51
C LEU A 577 36.52 -15.55 -7.57
N VAL A 578 36.64 -14.30 -7.13
CA VAL A 578 35.78 -13.68 -6.12
C VAL A 578 34.63 -12.93 -6.81
N PRO A 579 33.36 -13.33 -6.59
CA PRO A 579 32.22 -12.54 -7.03
C PRO A 579 32.10 -11.30 -6.14
N TYR A 580 32.30 -10.13 -6.75
CA TYR A 580 32.40 -8.83 -6.09
C TYR A 580 31.36 -7.85 -6.65
N LEU A 581 30.69 -7.11 -5.76
CA LEU A 581 29.80 -6.01 -6.14
C LEU A 581 30.58 -4.69 -6.09
N ASP A 582 30.87 -4.14 -7.28
CA ASP A 582 31.76 -3.00 -7.47
C ASP A 582 31.04 -1.64 -7.45
N LYS A 583 29.84 -1.57 -8.04
CA LYS A 583 28.94 -0.41 -7.92
C LYS A 583 27.56 -0.90 -7.56
N PHE A 584 26.96 -0.26 -6.55
CA PHE A 584 25.55 -0.38 -6.23
C PHE A 584 25.00 1.06 -6.21
N ALA A 585 24.27 1.43 -7.25
CA ALA A 585 23.83 2.80 -7.49
C ALA A 585 22.30 2.87 -7.52
N VAL A 586 21.73 3.89 -6.88
CA VAL A 586 20.30 4.23 -6.94
C VAL A 586 20.17 5.74 -6.95
N LEU A 587 19.42 6.30 -7.89
CA LEU A 587 19.20 7.75 -7.99
C LEU A 587 18.70 8.32 -6.66
N LYS A 588 19.20 9.48 -6.23
CA LYS A 588 18.83 10.11 -4.95
C LYS A 588 17.33 10.33 -4.80
N LYS A 589 16.62 10.58 -5.91
CA LYS A 589 15.15 10.71 -5.96
C LYS A 589 14.43 9.39 -5.66
N SER A 590 15.01 8.25 -6.07
CA SER A 590 14.48 6.90 -5.93
C SER A 590 15.05 6.17 -4.69
N GLN A 591 16.08 6.73 -4.03
CA GLN A 591 16.56 6.27 -2.73
C GLN A 591 15.49 6.42 -1.64
N GLY A 592 15.03 5.29 -1.11
CA GLY A 592 14.01 5.23 -0.06
C GLY A 592 12.56 5.20 -0.57
N ALA A 593 12.29 5.61 -1.81
CA ALA A 593 11.00 5.42 -2.46
C ALA A 593 10.99 4.14 -3.30
N GLY A 594 9.83 3.60 -3.66
CA GLY A 594 9.70 2.56 -4.70
C GLY A 594 10.24 1.15 -4.39
N GLY A 595 11.21 1.00 -3.47
CA GLY A 595 11.87 -0.29 -3.20
C GLY A 595 13.01 -0.64 -4.17
N VAL A 596 13.49 0.30 -4.98
CA VAL A 596 14.47 0.04 -6.06
C VAL A 596 15.73 -0.68 -5.57
N ALA A 597 16.30 -0.25 -4.45
CA ALA A 597 17.46 -0.92 -3.84
C ALA A 597 17.16 -2.38 -3.45
N ASP A 598 15.96 -2.66 -2.93
CA ASP A 598 15.55 -4.02 -2.57
C ASP A 598 15.28 -4.88 -3.80
N ILE A 599 14.86 -4.30 -4.93
CA ILE A 599 14.70 -4.98 -6.22
C ILE A 599 16.08 -5.38 -6.77
N VAL A 600 17.00 -4.43 -6.93
CA VAL A 600 18.36 -4.68 -7.45
C VAL A 600 19.11 -5.69 -6.58
N PHE A 601 19.03 -5.58 -5.25
CA PHE A 601 19.69 -6.51 -4.33
C PHE A 601 19.07 -7.92 -4.36
N ASN A 602 17.75 -8.03 -4.51
CA ASN A 602 17.12 -9.34 -4.67
C ASN A 602 17.52 -10.01 -5.98
N ALA A 603 17.54 -9.29 -7.11
CA ALA A 603 18.02 -9.82 -8.39
C ALA A 603 19.49 -10.29 -8.27
N MET A 604 20.33 -9.49 -7.62
CA MET A 604 21.74 -9.82 -7.37
C MET A 604 21.92 -11.11 -6.57
N VAL A 605 21.21 -11.27 -5.45
CA VAL A 605 21.45 -12.40 -4.52
C VAL A 605 20.60 -13.64 -4.86
N ARG A 606 19.51 -13.50 -5.62
CA ARG A 606 18.61 -14.63 -5.96
C ARG A 606 18.79 -15.15 -7.38
N ASP A 607 18.96 -14.26 -8.35
CA ASP A 607 19.03 -14.63 -9.77
C ASP A 607 20.48 -14.67 -10.28
N CYS A 608 21.34 -13.72 -9.87
CA CYS A 608 22.75 -13.65 -10.32
C CYS A 608 23.71 -14.52 -9.48
N PHE A 609 23.80 -14.27 -8.17
CA PHE A 609 24.78 -14.89 -7.25
C PHE A 609 24.13 -15.59 -6.04
N PRO A 610 23.36 -16.68 -6.25
CA PRO A 610 22.72 -17.43 -5.15
C PRO A 610 23.70 -18.09 -4.18
N ARG A 611 24.96 -18.32 -4.59
CA ARG A 611 26.03 -18.84 -3.71
C ARG A 611 26.66 -17.76 -2.82
N GLY A 612 26.42 -16.48 -3.12
CA GLY A 612 26.96 -15.33 -2.39
C GLY A 612 27.84 -14.42 -3.23
N VAL A 613 27.99 -13.19 -2.74
CA VAL A 613 28.79 -12.10 -3.30
C VAL A 613 29.39 -11.31 -2.12
N CYS A 614 30.57 -10.73 -2.31
CA CYS A 614 31.19 -9.80 -1.35
C CYS A 614 31.24 -8.37 -1.88
N TRP A 615 31.37 -7.39 -0.98
CA TRP A 615 31.59 -5.99 -1.32
C TRP A 615 32.25 -5.24 -0.18
N ARG A 616 32.82 -4.08 -0.48
CA ARG A 616 33.30 -3.12 0.52
C ARG A 616 32.43 -1.86 0.54
N SER A 617 32.39 -1.21 1.70
CA SER A 617 31.82 0.13 1.84
C SER A 617 32.61 0.96 2.85
N ARG A 618 32.58 2.29 2.71
CA ARG A 618 33.26 3.20 3.65
C ARG A 618 32.68 3.03 5.05
N LYS A 619 33.49 3.02 6.12
CA LYS A 619 32.99 2.79 7.49
C LYS A 619 31.95 3.84 7.92
N ASN A 620 32.04 5.07 7.40
CA ASN A 620 31.11 6.18 7.64
C ASN A 620 29.86 6.21 6.71
N ASN A 621 29.72 5.28 5.76
CA ASN A 621 28.58 5.29 4.83
C ASN A 621 27.24 5.07 5.57
N PRO A 622 26.25 5.97 5.48
CA PRO A 622 24.94 5.79 6.12
C PRO A 622 24.19 4.53 5.66
N VAL A 623 24.49 4.01 4.46
CA VAL A 623 23.90 2.77 3.92
C VAL A 623 24.42 1.51 4.65
N ASN A 624 25.50 1.58 5.43
CA ASN A 624 26.05 0.43 6.17
C ASN A 624 25.04 -0.27 7.08
N LYS A 625 24.07 0.47 7.65
CA LYS A 625 22.99 -0.15 8.42
C LYS A 625 22.11 -1.06 7.54
N TRP A 626 21.76 -0.59 6.35
CA TRP A 626 20.98 -1.34 5.37
C TRP A 626 21.76 -2.56 4.84
N TYR A 627 23.07 -2.43 4.61
CA TYR A 627 23.93 -3.56 4.25
C TYR A 627 24.02 -4.61 5.38
N PHE A 628 24.23 -4.17 6.63
CA PHE A 628 24.35 -5.06 7.79
C PHE A 628 23.10 -5.93 8.00
N GLU A 629 21.90 -5.37 7.81
CA GLU A 629 20.63 -6.08 7.88
C GLU A 629 20.45 -7.18 6.81
N ARG A 630 21.25 -7.16 5.72
CA ARG A 630 21.10 -8.01 4.53
C ARG A 630 22.29 -8.93 4.27
N SER A 631 23.48 -8.56 4.73
CA SER A 631 24.68 -9.40 4.72
C SER A 631 24.54 -10.57 5.70
N ARG A 632 25.25 -11.67 5.45
CA ARG A 632 25.44 -12.73 6.43
C ARG A 632 26.52 -12.41 7.45
N GLY A 633 27.50 -11.58 7.06
CA GLY A 633 28.50 -11.05 7.97
C GLY A 633 29.11 -9.73 7.48
N VAL A 634 29.85 -9.10 8.38
CA VAL A 634 30.61 -7.87 8.15
C VAL A 634 31.96 -7.99 8.85
N ARG A 635 33.03 -7.53 8.21
CA ARG A 635 34.36 -7.39 8.82
C ARG A 635 34.88 -5.99 8.55
N LYS A 636 35.19 -5.24 9.61
CA LYS A 636 35.90 -3.96 9.48
C LYS A 636 37.36 -4.29 9.19
N LEU A 637 37.86 -3.87 8.03
CA LEU A 637 39.25 -4.14 7.68
C LEU A 637 40.15 -3.26 8.58
N PRO A 638 41.18 -3.83 9.25
CA PRO A 638 42.19 -3.03 9.92
C PRO A 638 42.97 -2.18 8.91
N ASP A 639 43.47 -1.04 9.41
CA ASP A 639 44.38 -0.12 8.71
C ASP A 639 43.85 0.41 7.35
N SER A 640 42.53 0.55 7.25
CA SER A 640 41.83 1.17 6.12
C SER A 640 40.48 1.75 6.56
N ASN A 641 39.83 2.58 5.74
CA ASN A 641 38.46 3.05 6.00
C ASN A 641 37.37 2.14 5.42
N TRP A 642 37.68 0.89 5.13
CA TRP A 642 36.75 -0.05 4.50
C TRP A 642 36.12 -1.04 5.51
N ALA A 643 34.83 -1.32 5.32
CA ALA A 643 34.12 -2.43 5.91
C ALA A 643 33.70 -3.38 4.78
N MET A 644 34.10 -4.64 4.89
CA MET A 644 33.74 -5.73 3.99
C MET A 644 32.44 -6.37 4.46
N PHE A 645 31.56 -6.69 3.52
CA PHE A 645 30.29 -7.39 3.74
C PHE A 645 30.16 -8.54 2.74
N TRP A 646 29.41 -9.58 3.10
CA TRP A 646 29.17 -10.72 2.21
C TRP A 646 27.81 -11.38 2.43
N THR A 647 27.28 -12.07 1.42
CA THR A 647 26.09 -12.94 1.52
C THR A 647 26.42 -14.43 1.50
N THR A 648 27.67 -14.81 1.20
CA THR A 648 28.17 -16.19 1.10
C THR A 648 27.96 -16.96 2.41
N PRO A 649 27.26 -18.11 2.42
CA PRO A 649 26.96 -18.87 3.63
C PRO A 649 28.20 -19.33 4.41
N GLU A 650 29.18 -19.88 3.70
CA GLU A 650 30.33 -20.59 4.27
C GLU A 650 31.54 -19.69 4.53
N ALA A 651 31.53 -18.44 4.06
CA ALA A 651 32.68 -17.54 4.18
C ALA A 651 33.11 -17.36 5.65
N ALA A 652 32.18 -17.29 6.61
CA ALA A 652 32.54 -17.16 8.03
C ALA A 652 33.28 -18.37 8.64
N VAL A 653 33.30 -19.52 7.94
CA VAL A 653 33.95 -20.77 8.38
C VAL A 653 35.18 -21.10 7.51
N ASN A 654 35.21 -20.63 6.27
CA ASN A 654 36.29 -20.91 5.32
C ASN A 654 37.31 -19.75 5.28
N GLU A 655 38.46 -19.96 5.93
CA GLU A 655 39.55 -18.98 6.02
C GLU A 655 40.12 -18.57 4.64
N GLN A 656 40.13 -19.49 3.66
CA GLN A 656 40.62 -19.19 2.31
C GLN A 656 39.69 -18.19 1.61
N ILE A 657 38.37 -18.40 1.69
CA ILE A 657 37.37 -17.47 1.13
C ILE A 657 37.47 -16.10 1.81
N MET A 658 37.66 -16.05 3.12
CA MET A 658 37.83 -14.78 3.84
C MET A 658 39.10 -14.04 3.43
N THR A 659 40.21 -14.76 3.29
CA THR A 659 41.50 -14.18 2.85
C THR A 659 41.38 -13.61 1.44
N ASP A 660 40.79 -14.37 0.52
CA ASP A 660 40.57 -13.93 -0.86
C ASP A 660 39.63 -12.72 -0.94
N TYR A 661 38.56 -12.69 -0.12
CA TYR A 661 37.64 -11.55 -0.05
C TYR A 661 38.31 -10.29 0.55
N GLU A 662 39.12 -10.44 1.61
CA GLU A 662 39.83 -9.31 2.21
C GLU A 662 40.85 -8.71 1.26
N ASP A 663 41.62 -9.55 0.56
CA ASP A 663 42.64 -9.11 -0.38
C ASP A 663 42.02 -8.34 -1.57
N VAL A 664 40.97 -8.88 -2.18
CA VAL A 664 40.18 -8.16 -3.21
C VAL A 664 39.63 -6.84 -2.66
N CYS A 665 39.04 -6.84 -1.46
CA CYS A 665 38.47 -5.62 -0.88
C CYS A 665 39.53 -4.55 -0.55
N ARG A 666 40.79 -4.93 -0.32
CA ARG A 666 41.92 -4.00 -0.15
C ARG A 666 42.42 -3.47 -1.51
N ASN A 667 42.62 -4.36 -2.47
CA ASN A 667 43.37 -4.06 -3.70
C ASN A 667 42.54 -3.41 -4.83
N VAL A 668 41.21 -3.50 -4.82
CA VAL A 668 40.37 -2.80 -5.82
C VAL A 668 40.64 -1.29 -5.79
N VAL A 669 41.02 -0.71 -6.93
CA VAL A 669 41.40 0.71 -7.05
C VAL A 669 40.15 1.61 -7.18
N PRO A 670 40.08 2.78 -6.51
CA PRO A 670 39.02 3.77 -6.74
C PRO A 670 39.08 4.39 -8.15
N SER A 671 37.93 4.72 -8.75
CA SER A 671 37.84 5.23 -10.13
C SER A 671 37.10 6.59 -10.22
N TRP A 672 37.40 7.50 -9.30
CA TRP A 672 36.80 8.85 -9.28
C TRP A 672 37.72 9.84 -9.99
N ALA A 673 37.13 10.83 -10.67
CA ALA A 673 37.87 11.81 -11.48
C ALA A 673 38.66 12.83 -10.66
N ASP A 674 38.30 13.05 -9.40
CA ASP A 674 39.03 13.94 -8.49
C ASP A 674 40.08 13.18 -7.66
N THR A 675 41.29 13.74 -7.61
CA THR A 675 42.44 13.26 -6.82
C THR A 675 42.26 13.34 -5.31
N LYS A 676 41.05 13.69 -4.82
CA LYS A 676 40.75 13.65 -3.39
C LYS A 676 40.98 12.25 -2.86
N ALA A 677 41.65 12.20 -1.70
CA ALA A 677 41.97 10.99 -1.00
C ALA A 677 40.78 10.03 -0.95
N ALA A 678 41.13 8.75 -1.00
CA ALA A 678 40.20 7.68 -0.77
C ALA A 678 39.91 7.58 0.74
N ASP A 679 39.33 8.64 1.34
CA ASP A 679 39.06 8.83 2.78
C ASP A 679 38.46 7.60 3.46
#